data_AF-A0A3B6LNS7-F1
#
_entry.id   AF-A0A3B6LNS7-F1
#
_cell.length_a   1.000
_cell.length_b   1.000
_cell.length_c   1.000
_cell.angle_alpha   90.00
_cell.angle_beta   90.00
_cell.angle_gamma   90.00
#
_symmetry.space_group_name_H-M   'P 1'
#
loop_
_entity.id
_entity.type
_entity.pdbx_description
1 polymer ?
#
loop_
_entity_poly.entity_id
_entity_poly.type
_entity_poly.pdbx_seq_one_letter_code
_entity_poly.pdbx_strand_id
1 'polypeptide(L)'
;MEVIPAAAAAHDGQKQRFDLGVFVGDLPLDDDDAASDNESLEGLQQELEDCKNDQEVANILANGIKMRDYTKGVENSIRQVELDSIQDYITESENLVLLHDQISDCDNILSQMETVLTGFQTEIGSISSEIKVLQEKSMDMGLKLRNRKAAESKLSKFVEDIIVPPRMIDIIVDGEVNDEYMKTLEILSKKIKFIEADSMVKTSKALKDVQPEVERLRQKAVSKIFEFIIQKFYALRKPKTNIQILQQSVLKYKYTIVFLKEHAKEIYAEVRTAYIDTMNKVLSAHFRAYIQALEKLQLDIATSTDLLGVETRSTGYLFSIGKEPLKARSSVFALGERINVLKDIEQPALIPHISEAKSQKYPYEVLFRSLQKLLIDTATSEYLFSDDFFGEESLFQDIFAGPIQVVDEYFDAVLLNCYDAIGIMLMIRIIHQHQLIMFKRRIPCLDSYLDKVNMSLWPRFKMVFDLHLSSLRNANIKTLWEDDVHPHYVTRRYAEFTASLVHLNVEYGDGQLDLNLERLRMAIEDLLVKLAKMFPKPKMQTVFLINNYDLTIAILKEAGTEGGKTQLHFEEVLKSNIAIYVEEVLLEHFSDLIKFVKTRTSEDPASSSDKANIGDVEPLVKDFANRWKAAIELMHKDVITSFSNFLCGMEILKAALTQLLLYYTRLTECVKRVNCGSALNKDLVSISSILYEIKKYSRTF
;
A
#
# COMPACT_ATOMS: atom_id res chain seq x y z
N MET A 1 59.24 -21.20 46.98
CA MET A 1 59.35 -19.79 46.57
C MET A 1 58.45 -19.00 47.52
N GLU A 2 58.97 -18.47 48.62
CA GLU A 2 59.93 -17.35 48.72
C GLU A 2 59.29 -16.01 48.29
N VAL A 3 59.50 -14.87 48.95
CA VAL A 3 60.12 -14.54 50.27
C VAL A 3 59.47 -13.21 50.75
N ILE A 4 59.49 -12.93 52.06
CA ILE A 4 58.92 -11.72 52.71
C ILE A 4 59.83 -10.47 52.45
N PRO A 5 59.33 -9.22 52.48
CA PRO A 5 59.14 -8.43 53.74
C PRO A 5 57.80 -7.63 53.75
N ALA A 6 57.13 -7.25 54.85
CA ALA A 6 57.46 -6.87 56.25
C ALA A 6 57.55 -5.33 56.51
N ALA A 7 56.47 -4.79 57.10
CA ALA A 7 56.35 -3.57 57.93
C ALA A 7 55.02 -3.69 58.71
N ALA A 8 54.95 -3.71 60.05
CA ALA A 8 55.08 -2.59 61.00
C ALA A 8 54.06 -1.47 60.73
N ALA A 9 53.24 -0.95 61.66
CA ALA A 9 52.96 -1.19 63.09
C ALA A 9 51.61 -0.46 63.41
N ALA A 10 50.93 -0.46 64.57
CA ALA A 10 50.87 -1.26 65.79
C ALA A 10 49.44 -1.06 66.38
N HIS A 11 48.92 -2.04 67.13
CA HIS A 11 47.73 -1.87 67.97
C HIS A 11 48.20 -1.63 69.41
N ASP A 12 47.73 -0.56 70.06
CA ASP A 12 47.85 -0.41 71.51
C ASP A 12 46.53 -0.81 72.20
N GLY A 13 46.66 -1.33 73.41
CA GLY A 13 45.60 -2.02 74.14
C GLY A 13 46.09 -2.50 75.50
N GLN A 14 46.55 -1.55 76.33
CA GLN A 14 47.02 -1.85 77.67
C GLN A 14 45.88 -2.34 78.59
N LYS A 15 46.04 -3.55 79.12
CA LYS A 15 45.27 -4.05 80.27
C LYS A 15 45.95 -3.60 81.56
N GLN A 16 45.14 -3.16 82.52
CA GLN A 16 45.59 -2.98 83.90
C GLN A 16 46.02 -4.31 84.52
N ARG A 17 47.15 -4.29 85.23
CA ARG A 17 47.42 -5.18 86.35
C ARG A 17 48.31 -4.42 87.34
N PHE A 18 47.70 -3.85 88.38
CA PHE A 18 48.46 -3.38 89.53
C PHE A 18 48.97 -4.59 90.31
N ASP A 19 50.25 -4.59 90.65
CA ASP A 19 50.90 -5.62 91.46
C ASP A 19 51.31 -5.00 92.79
N LEU A 20 51.10 -5.73 93.89
CA LEU A 20 51.21 -5.21 95.25
C LEU A 20 52.19 -6.06 96.05
N GLY A 21 53.37 -5.51 96.36
CA GLY A 21 54.36 -6.15 97.20
C GLY A 21 55.76 -5.57 97.00
N VAL A 22 56.57 -5.60 98.06
CA VAL A 22 57.93 -5.03 98.14
C VAL A 22 57.90 -3.49 98.18
N PHE A 23 58.34 -2.79 99.24
CA PHE A 23 59.27 -3.13 100.33
C PHE A 23 58.81 -2.44 101.64
N VAL A 24 58.65 -3.19 102.74
CA VAL A 24 58.75 -2.66 104.11
C VAL A 24 60.16 -3.00 104.59
N GLY A 25 60.87 -2.05 105.19
CA GLY A 25 62.31 -2.15 105.42
C GLY A 25 62.70 -3.03 106.60
N ASP A 26 64.01 -3.30 106.69
CA ASP A 26 64.71 -3.61 107.94
C ASP A 26 66.19 -3.22 107.82
N LEU A 27 66.74 -2.65 108.89
CA LEU A 27 68.18 -2.49 109.14
C LEU A 27 68.62 -3.66 110.02
N PRO A 28 69.79 -4.27 109.76
CA PRO A 28 70.74 -4.41 110.87
C PRO A 28 72.25 -4.42 110.52
N LEU A 29 73.02 -3.86 111.46
CA LEU A 29 74.32 -4.32 112.01
C LEU A 29 75.57 -4.39 111.10
N ASP A 30 76.53 -3.50 111.40
CA ASP A 30 77.84 -3.81 112.00
C ASP A 30 78.53 -5.13 111.58
N ASP A 31 79.69 -5.05 110.91
CA ASP A 31 80.99 -5.00 111.61
C ASP A 31 82.18 -4.81 110.64
N ASP A 32 83.24 -4.22 111.19
CA ASP A 32 84.63 -4.06 110.76
C ASP A 32 85.14 -4.71 109.45
N ASP A 33 85.88 -3.91 108.65
CA ASP A 33 87.33 -4.15 108.55
C ASP A 33 88.13 -2.86 108.23
N ALA A 34 89.33 -2.72 108.83
CA ALA A 34 90.04 -1.45 109.03
C ALA A 34 91.04 -1.04 107.91
N ALA A 35 91.35 0.27 107.78
CA ALA A 35 92.68 0.85 108.10
C ALA A 35 92.98 2.30 107.59
N SER A 36 93.37 3.21 108.52
CA SER A 36 94.31 4.38 108.39
C SER A 36 93.96 5.60 107.48
N ASP A 37 94.17 6.90 107.79
CA ASP A 37 94.77 7.62 108.95
C ASP A 37 94.34 9.14 109.09
N ASN A 38 94.21 9.65 110.34
CA ASN A 38 94.38 11.04 110.91
C ASN A 38 93.53 12.29 110.44
N GLU A 39 93.50 13.49 111.09
CA GLU A 39 93.41 13.99 112.51
C GLU A 39 93.33 15.57 112.56
N SER A 40 92.59 16.25 113.50
CA SER A 40 92.88 17.61 114.11
C SER A 40 91.80 18.13 115.12
N LEU A 41 92.13 19.10 116.02
CA LEU A 41 91.37 19.60 117.21
C LEU A 41 91.51 21.13 117.49
N GLU A 42 90.44 21.85 117.93
CA GLU A 42 90.52 23.17 118.64
C GLU A 42 89.18 23.60 119.32
N GLY A 43 89.16 24.39 120.44
CA GLY A 43 87.95 25.18 120.84
C GLY A 43 87.48 25.38 122.30
N LEU A 44 88.18 24.99 123.38
CA LEU A 44 87.57 24.80 124.72
C LEU A 44 87.62 25.97 125.76
N GLN A 45 87.83 27.23 125.37
CA GLN A 45 88.36 28.25 126.30
C GLN A 45 87.40 29.40 126.70
N GLN A 46 86.17 29.47 126.17
CA GLN A 46 85.34 30.68 126.25
C GLN A 46 84.21 30.65 127.31
N GLU A 47 83.77 29.47 127.77
CA GLU A 47 82.61 29.34 128.68
C GLU A 47 82.91 29.60 130.17
N LEU A 48 84.16 29.93 130.52
CA LEU A 48 84.63 29.94 131.91
C LEU A 48 84.75 31.34 132.56
N GLU A 49 84.57 32.44 131.83
CA GLU A 49 84.72 33.81 132.38
C GLU A 49 83.43 34.47 132.91
N ASP A 50 82.25 34.12 132.39
CA ASP A 50 81.04 34.95 132.58
C ASP A 50 80.40 34.92 133.99
N CYS A 51 80.70 33.93 134.84
CA CYS A 51 79.97 33.70 136.10
C CYS A 51 80.42 34.54 137.31
N LYS A 52 80.98 35.75 137.12
CA LYS A 52 81.76 36.43 138.19
C LYS A 52 81.06 37.53 139.02
N ASN A 53 79.92 38.07 138.58
CA ASN A 53 79.44 39.39 139.05
C ASN A 53 77.99 39.49 139.59
N ASP A 54 77.30 38.39 139.90
CA ASP A 54 75.87 38.47 140.26
C ASP A 54 75.59 38.88 141.73
N GLN A 55 74.71 39.86 141.89
CA GLN A 55 74.33 40.48 143.18
C GLN A 55 73.38 39.58 144.00
N GLU A 56 72.61 38.69 143.37
CA GLU A 56 71.85 37.67 144.11
C GLU A 56 72.81 36.67 144.76
N VAL A 57 73.83 36.21 144.02
CA VAL A 57 74.85 35.29 144.50
C VAL A 57 75.58 35.86 145.73
N ALA A 58 75.76 37.18 145.82
CA ALA A 58 76.31 37.84 147.02
C ALA A 58 75.40 37.74 148.26
N ASN A 59 74.08 37.93 148.14
CA ASN A 59 73.14 37.74 149.26
C ASN A 59 73.02 36.27 149.67
N ILE A 60 73.16 35.35 148.72
CA ILE A 60 73.16 33.90 148.94
C ILE A 60 74.45 33.43 149.64
N LEU A 61 75.60 34.04 149.33
CA LEU A 61 76.86 33.81 150.03
C LEU A 61 76.87 34.37 151.47
N ALA A 62 76.14 35.46 151.75
CA ALA A 62 76.07 36.06 153.08
C ALA A 62 75.27 35.24 154.11
N ASN A 63 74.21 34.53 153.68
CA ASN A 63 73.33 33.76 154.56
C ASN A 63 73.72 32.27 154.73
N GLY A 64 74.82 31.81 154.14
CA GLY A 64 75.36 30.47 154.36
C GLY A 64 74.46 29.30 153.91
N ILE A 65 73.48 29.55 153.04
CA ILE A 65 72.49 28.57 152.55
C ILE A 65 72.40 28.65 151.01
N LYS A 66 72.18 27.51 150.34
CA LYS A 66 72.33 27.34 148.88
C LYS A 66 71.05 27.65 148.09
N MET A 67 71.22 28.24 146.89
CA MET A 67 70.17 28.64 145.94
C MET A 67 69.13 27.58 145.51
N ARG A 68 69.50 26.29 145.50
CA ARG A 68 68.77 25.25 144.74
C ARG A 68 67.36 24.92 145.26
N ASP A 69 67.08 25.21 146.53
CA ASP A 69 65.84 24.77 147.16
C ASP A 69 64.67 25.76 146.98
N TYR A 70 64.93 27.00 146.56
CA TYR A 70 63.88 28.01 146.33
C TYR A 70 63.15 27.82 144.99
N THR A 71 63.89 27.49 143.92
CA THR A 71 63.34 27.35 142.55
C THR A 71 62.23 26.30 142.46
N LYS A 72 62.38 25.17 143.17
CA LYS A 72 61.42 24.06 143.20
C LYS A 72 60.04 24.44 143.74
N GLY A 73 59.94 25.50 144.53
CA GLY A 73 58.65 25.96 145.06
C GLY A 73 57.76 26.59 143.99
N VAL A 74 58.36 27.31 143.04
CA VAL A 74 57.64 28.05 141.99
C VAL A 74 57.17 27.11 140.87
N GLU A 75 58.00 26.14 140.51
CA GLU A 75 57.78 25.20 139.40
C GLU A 75 56.49 24.35 139.57
N ASN A 76 56.17 23.97 140.81
CA ASN A 76 54.99 23.15 141.11
C ASN A 76 53.67 23.91 140.89
N SER A 77 53.62 25.23 141.11
CA SER A 77 52.39 26.01 140.97
C SER A 77 51.95 26.17 139.51
N ILE A 78 52.89 26.27 138.57
CA ILE A 78 52.58 26.39 137.13
C ILE A 78 51.96 25.10 136.61
N ARG A 79 52.55 23.95 136.97
CA ARG A 79 52.15 22.63 136.50
C ARG A 79 50.72 22.22 136.87
N GLN A 80 50.16 22.86 137.90
CA GLN A 80 48.80 22.61 138.35
C GLN A 80 47.75 23.30 137.47
N VAL A 81 48.06 24.47 136.89
CA VAL A 81 47.16 25.21 135.99
C VAL A 81 47.05 24.56 134.62
N GLU A 82 48.13 23.95 134.13
CA GLU A 82 48.13 23.22 132.84
C GLU A 82 47.19 22.01 132.85
N LEU A 83 47.07 21.32 133.99
CA LEU A 83 46.21 20.13 134.13
C LEU A 83 44.72 20.47 134.04
N ASP A 84 44.28 21.58 134.64
CA ASP A 84 42.87 21.99 134.63
C ASP A 84 42.38 22.31 133.20
N SER A 85 43.21 22.94 132.37
CA SER A 85 42.83 23.30 130.99
C SER A 85 42.75 22.10 130.04
N ILE A 86 43.50 21.03 130.31
CA ILE A 86 43.41 19.77 129.56
C ILE A 86 42.07 19.06 129.88
N GLN A 87 41.60 19.17 131.11
CA GLN A 87 40.36 18.52 131.56
C GLN A 87 39.11 19.07 130.86
N ASP A 88 39.03 20.39 130.65
CA ASP A 88 37.92 21.01 129.91
C ASP A 88 37.85 20.53 128.44
N TYR A 89 39.01 20.47 127.76
CA TYR A 89 39.08 20.00 126.37
C TYR A 89 38.69 18.53 126.19
N ILE A 90 39.01 17.68 127.17
CA ILE A 90 38.56 16.28 127.17
C ILE A 90 37.03 16.21 127.27
N THR A 91 36.41 17.10 128.05
CA THR A 91 34.98 17.05 128.38
C THR A 91 34.07 17.40 127.19
N GLU A 92 34.46 18.36 126.33
CA GLU A 92 33.68 18.73 125.12
C GLU A 92 34.03 17.92 123.85
N SER A 93 34.93 16.93 123.96
CA SER A 93 35.36 16.15 122.79
C SER A 93 34.25 15.31 122.14
N GLU A 94 33.34 14.72 122.94
CA GLU A 94 32.26 13.86 122.44
C GLU A 94 31.22 14.61 121.58
N ASN A 95 30.91 15.86 121.94
CA ASN A 95 29.96 16.70 121.18
C ASN A 95 30.48 17.06 119.78
N LEU A 96 31.80 17.30 119.65
CA LEU A 96 32.44 17.57 118.36
C LEU A 96 32.47 16.35 117.44
N VAL A 97 32.67 15.15 118.01
CA VAL A 97 32.61 13.88 117.25
C VAL A 97 31.19 13.63 116.71
N LEU A 98 30.15 13.81 117.55
CA LEU A 98 28.76 13.61 117.14
C LEU A 98 28.34 14.50 115.96
N LEU A 99 28.81 15.76 115.90
CA LEU A 99 28.52 16.65 114.78
C LEU A 99 29.26 16.23 113.50
N HIS A 100 30.50 15.77 113.63
CA HIS A 100 31.28 15.25 112.51
C HIS A 100 30.62 14.00 111.89
N ASP A 101 30.14 13.09 112.72
CA ASP A 101 29.44 11.88 112.27
C ASP A 101 28.17 12.20 111.48
N GLN A 102 27.36 13.18 111.93
CA GLN A 102 26.16 13.61 111.20
C GLN A 102 26.47 14.24 109.83
N ILE A 103 27.57 14.98 109.71
CA ILE A 103 28.01 15.54 108.42
C ILE A 103 28.47 14.42 107.49
N SER A 104 29.25 13.46 107.99
CA SER A 104 29.69 12.28 107.27
C SER A 104 28.49 11.46 106.74
N ASP A 105 27.44 11.28 107.53
CA ASP A 105 26.21 10.60 107.11
C ASP A 105 25.47 11.33 105.97
N CYS A 106 25.47 12.67 105.97
CA CYS A 106 24.86 13.46 104.90
C CYS A 106 25.65 13.33 103.59
N ASP A 107 26.98 13.38 103.65
CA ASP A 107 27.84 13.18 102.48
C ASP A 107 27.74 11.74 101.93
N ASN A 108 27.60 10.73 102.81
CA ASN A 108 27.34 9.35 102.42
C ASN A 108 26.02 9.20 101.64
N ILE A 109 24.94 9.90 102.05
CA ILE A 109 23.65 9.87 101.34
C ILE A 109 23.74 10.59 99.99
N LEU A 110 24.43 11.73 99.92
CA LEU A 110 24.64 12.46 98.66
C LEU A 110 25.46 11.63 97.67
N SER A 111 26.53 10.97 98.12
CA SER A 111 27.33 10.05 97.32
C SER A 111 26.51 8.87 96.78
N GLN A 112 25.57 8.34 97.56
CA GLN A 112 24.63 7.31 97.08
C GLN A 112 23.69 7.83 95.98
N MET A 113 23.13 9.04 96.13
CA MET A 113 22.27 9.63 95.08
C MET A 113 23.05 9.94 93.81
N GLU A 114 24.28 10.46 93.92
CA GLU A 114 25.18 10.66 92.78
C GLU A 114 25.47 9.34 92.07
N THR A 115 25.85 8.29 92.82
CA THR A 115 26.11 6.95 92.27
C THR A 115 24.91 6.40 91.48
N VAL A 116 23.69 6.54 92.00
CA VAL A 116 22.46 6.08 91.33
C VAL A 116 22.19 6.88 90.05
N LEU A 117 22.32 8.21 90.08
CA LEU A 117 22.08 9.06 88.91
C LEU A 117 23.14 8.86 87.82
N THR A 118 24.42 8.72 88.19
CA THR A 118 25.49 8.37 87.26
C THR A 118 25.25 6.98 86.68
N GLY A 119 24.79 6.02 87.48
CA GLY A 119 24.32 4.71 87.03
C GLY A 119 23.28 4.83 85.91
N PHE A 120 22.14 5.47 86.17
CA PHE A 120 21.09 5.69 85.17
C PHE A 120 21.57 6.45 83.92
N GLN A 121 22.47 7.43 84.07
CA GLN A 121 23.07 8.13 82.93
C GLN A 121 23.92 7.17 82.07
N THR A 122 24.72 6.30 82.68
CA THR A 122 25.52 5.31 81.93
C THR A 122 24.64 4.24 81.28
N GLU A 123 23.57 3.79 81.93
CA GLU A 123 22.62 2.82 81.36
C GLU A 123 21.87 3.38 80.15
N ILE A 124 21.33 4.61 80.25
CA ILE A 124 20.67 5.27 79.11
C ILE A 124 21.67 5.55 77.98
N GLY A 125 22.92 5.89 78.31
CA GLY A 125 24.02 6.00 77.35
C GLY A 125 24.30 4.69 76.61
N SER A 126 24.39 3.56 77.33
CA SER A 126 24.58 2.22 76.75
C SER A 126 23.40 1.84 75.87
N ILE A 127 22.16 1.93 76.37
CA ILE A 127 20.94 1.58 75.63
C ILE A 127 20.78 2.43 74.37
N SER A 128 21.07 3.74 74.44
CA SER A 128 21.02 4.62 73.26
C SER A 128 22.09 4.26 72.22
N SER A 129 23.28 3.88 72.68
CA SER A 129 24.36 3.37 71.82
C SER A 129 23.98 2.04 71.18
N GLU A 130 23.41 1.10 71.93
CA GLU A 130 22.93 -0.20 71.46
C GLU A 130 21.79 -0.06 70.44
N ILE A 131 20.81 0.82 70.69
CA ILE A 131 19.73 1.14 69.74
C ILE A 131 20.32 1.71 68.45
N LYS A 132 21.29 2.63 68.54
CA LYS A 132 21.96 3.19 67.38
C LYS A 132 22.72 2.11 66.58
N VAL A 133 23.48 1.26 67.24
CA VAL A 133 24.18 0.12 66.62
C VAL A 133 23.20 -0.86 65.97
N LEU A 134 22.05 -1.13 66.61
CA LEU A 134 20.99 -1.98 66.06
C LEU A 134 20.35 -1.33 64.82
N GLN A 135 20.12 -0.01 64.84
CA GLN A 135 19.56 0.74 63.72
C GLN A 135 20.54 0.78 62.53
N GLU A 136 21.82 1.07 62.76
CA GLU A 136 22.87 1.02 61.74
C GLU A 136 22.99 -0.38 61.13
N LYS A 137 22.99 -1.43 61.96
CA LYS A 137 23.02 -2.84 61.51
C LYS A 137 21.77 -3.24 60.73
N SER A 138 20.59 -2.73 61.10
CA SER A 138 19.33 -2.92 60.37
C SER A 138 19.36 -2.24 59.00
N MET A 139 19.86 -1.01 58.92
CA MET A 139 20.03 -0.28 57.66
C MET A 139 21.05 -0.96 56.72
N ASP A 140 22.22 -1.37 57.25
CA ASP A 140 23.22 -2.15 56.51
C ASP A 140 22.64 -3.49 56.00
N MET A 141 21.89 -4.21 56.83
CA MET A 141 21.23 -5.45 56.43
C MET A 141 20.17 -5.20 55.34
N GLY A 142 19.42 -4.10 55.42
CA GLY A 142 18.47 -3.66 54.40
C GLY A 142 19.14 -3.33 53.07
N LEU A 143 20.28 -2.63 53.09
CA LEU A 143 21.09 -2.35 51.91
C LEU A 143 21.66 -3.63 51.29
N LYS A 144 22.21 -4.54 52.10
CA LYS A 144 22.70 -5.86 51.66
C LYS A 144 21.59 -6.69 51.03
N LEU A 145 20.39 -6.70 51.62
CA LEU A 145 19.24 -7.42 51.08
C LEU A 145 18.75 -6.82 49.75
N ARG A 146 18.68 -5.49 49.64
CA ARG A 146 18.33 -4.79 48.39
C ARG A 146 19.34 -5.09 47.28
N ASN A 147 20.64 -5.04 47.59
CA ASN A 147 21.70 -5.34 46.63
C ASN A 147 21.68 -6.82 46.19
N ARG A 148 21.44 -7.76 47.13
CA ARG A 148 21.30 -9.18 46.80
C ARG A 148 20.09 -9.46 45.90
N LYS A 149 18.91 -8.88 46.20
CA LYS A 149 17.72 -8.99 45.32
C LYS A 149 17.94 -8.38 43.94
N ALA A 150 18.65 -7.25 43.85
CA ALA A 150 18.98 -6.63 42.57
C ALA A 150 19.96 -7.47 41.73
N ALA A 151 20.93 -8.14 42.38
CA ALA A 151 21.85 -9.07 41.72
C ALA A 151 21.14 -10.37 41.31
N GLU A 152 20.33 -10.96 42.19
CA GLU A 152 19.48 -12.13 41.96
C GLU A 152 18.58 -11.92 40.72
N SER A 153 17.86 -10.80 40.64
CA SER A 153 16.98 -10.52 39.50
C SER A 153 17.72 -10.40 38.17
N LYS A 154 18.96 -9.89 38.16
CA LYS A 154 19.81 -9.83 36.96
C LYS A 154 20.35 -11.21 36.59
N LEU A 155 20.78 -12.00 37.57
CA LEU A 155 21.30 -13.35 37.37
C LEU A 155 20.20 -14.32 36.92
N SER A 156 18.99 -14.24 37.48
CA SER A 156 17.84 -15.07 37.06
C SER A 156 17.53 -14.86 35.58
N LYS A 157 17.42 -13.60 35.13
CA LYS A 157 17.20 -13.27 33.71
C LYS A 157 18.30 -13.84 32.81
N PHE A 158 19.58 -13.62 33.15
CA PHE A 158 20.71 -14.17 32.40
C PHE A 158 20.68 -15.71 32.32
N VAL A 159 20.28 -16.40 33.40
CA VAL A 159 20.13 -17.86 33.41
C VAL A 159 18.91 -18.30 32.59
N GLU A 160 17.77 -17.63 32.70
CA GLU A 160 16.55 -17.90 31.92
C GLU A 160 16.78 -17.70 30.42
N ASP A 161 17.57 -16.69 30.03
CA ASP A 161 17.92 -16.41 28.64
C ASP A 161 18.94 -17.41 28.07
N ILE A 162 19.89 -17.92 28.87
CA ILE A 162 20.89 -18.90 28.39
C ILE A 162 20.41 -20.35 28.48
N ILE A 163 19.63 -20.74 29.49
CA ILE A 163 19.29 -22.15 29.72
C ILE A 163 18.47 -22.74 28.56
N VAL A 164 18.81 -23.95 28.14
CA VAL A 164 18.08 -24.71 27.12
C VAL A 164 17.33 -25.85 27.83
N PRO A 165 15.99 -25.78 27.97
CA PRO A 165 15.23 -26.84 28.63
C PRO A 165 15.23 -28.14 27.80
N PRO A 166 15.34 -29.34 28.41
CA PRO A 166 15.27 -30.60 27.67
C PRO A 166 14.04 -30.74 26.77
N ARG A 167 12.87 -30.29 27.24
CA ARG A 167 11.64 -30.29 26.43
C ARG A 167 11.76 -29.49 25.12
N MET A 168 12.54 -28.42 25.10
CA MET A 168 12.81 -27.66 23.86
C MET A 168 13.66 -28.49 22.88
N ILE A 169 14.61 -29.27 23.39
CA ILE A 169 15.40 -30.22 22.59
C ILE A 169 14.46 -31.28 22.00
N ASP A 170 13.64 -31.93 22.82
CA ASP A 170 12.71 -32.98 22.39
C ASP A 170 11.74 -32.49 21.29
N ILE A 171 11.16 -31.29 21.47
CA ILE A 171 10.25 -30.68 20.48
C ILE A 171 10.99 -30.36 19.17
N ILE A 172 12.21 -29.81 19.23
CA ILE A 172 12.98 -29.46 18.03
C ILE A 172 13.44 -30.73 17.29
N VAL A 173 14.00 -31.71 18.02
CA VAL A 173 14.62 -32.91 17.43
C VAL A 173 13.55 -33.89 16.95
N ASP A 174 12.60 -34.27 17.82
CA ASP A 174 11.65 -35.36 17.58
C ASP A 174 10.21 -34.89 17.33
N GLY A 175 9.79 -33.75 17.90
CA GLY A 175 8.42 -33.24 17.77
C GLY A 175 7.99 -32.85 16.35
N GLU A 176 6.70 -32.97 16.02
CA GLU A 176 6.16 -32.54 14.73
C GLU A 176 6.10 -31.01 14.57
N VAL A 177 6.11 -30.52 13.31
CA VAL A 177 6.00 -29.08 12.99
C VAL A 177 4.55 -28.61 13.17
N ASN A 178 4.17 -28.37 14.43
CA ASN A 178 2.87 -27.89 14.90
C ASN A 178 2.99 -26.52 15.59
N ASP A 179 1.88 -25.92 16.04
CA ASP A 179 1.90 -24.58 16.69
C ASP A 179 2.81 -24.50 17.93
N GLU A 180 3.00 -25.62 18.63
CA GLU A 180 3.96 -25.74 19.75
C GLU A 180 5.42 -25.68 19.29
N TYR A 181 5.74 -26.28 18.14
CA TYR A 181 7.05 -26.17 17.50
C TYR A 181 7.34 -24.72 17.10
N MET A 182 6.34 -24.01 16.54
CA MET A 182 6.48 -22.59 16.16
C MET A 182 6.81 -21.70 17.38
N LYS A 183 6.09 -21.88 18.49
CA LYS A 183 6.38 -21.17 19.76
C LYS A 183 7.77 -21.50 20.31
N THR A 184 8.18 -22.76 20.21
CA THR A 184 9.52 -23.21 20.63
C THR A 184 10.61 -22.59 19.76
N LEU A 185 10.36 -22.46 18.46
CA LEU A 185 11.24 -21.79 17.49
C LEU A 185 11.40 -20.29 17.78
N GLU A 186 10.33 -19.59 18.20
CA GLU A 186 10.42 -18.20 18.65
C GLU A 186 11.33 -18.03 19.88
N ILE A 187 11.21 -18.94 20.86
CA ILE A 187 12.06 -18.91 22.05
C ILE A 187 13.51 -19.21 21.65
N LEU A 188 13.76 -20.17 20.76
CA LEU A 188 15.10 -20.45 20.24
C LEU A 188 15.69 -19.23 19.51
N SER A 189 14.92 -18.54 18.65
CA SER A 189 15.36 -17.32 17.95
C SER A 189 15.77 -16.22 18.93
N LYS A 190 14.97 -15.98 19.98
CA LYS A 190 15.31 -15.02 21.05
C LYS A 190 16.62 -15.38 21.76
N LYS A 191 16.83 -16.67 22.06
CA LYS A 191 18.06 -17.18 22.69
C LYS A 191 19.29 -17.00 21.80
N ILE A 192 19.20 -17.35 20.50
CA ILE A 192 20.30 -17.15 19.55
C ILE A 192 20.65 -15.66 19.44
N LYS A 193 19.65 -14.78 19.28
CA LYS A 193 19.87 -13.32 19.20
C LYS A 193 20.51 -12.74 20.47
N PHE A 194 20.12 -13.21 21.65
CA PHE A 194 20.75 -12.80 22.92
C PHE A 194 22.24 -13.16 22.96
N ILE A 195 22.58 -14.39 22.55
CA ILE A 195 23.96 -14.89 22.46
C ILE A 195 24.78 -14.12 21.42
N GLU A 196 24.18 -13.72 20.31
CA GLU A 196 24.86 -12.96 19.25
C GLU A 196 25.04 -11.47 19.58
N ALA A 197 24.10 -10.84 20.28
CA ALA A 197 24.08 -9.39 20.48
C ALA A 197 25.00 -8.89 21.59
N ASP A 198 25.10 -9.60 22.72
CA ASP A 198 25.82 -9.10 23.89
C ASP A 198 27.29 -9.59 23.94
N SER A 199 28.24 -8.66 23.81
CA SER A 199 29.67 -8.97 23.84
C SER A 199 30.21 -9.37 25.22
N MET A 200 29.52 -9.00 26.32
CA MET A 200 29.84 -9.45 27.67
C MET A 200 29.30 -10.86 27.95
N VAL A 201 28.19 -11.25 27.33
CA VAL A 201 27.71 -12.65 27.39
C VAL A 201 28.74 -13.60 26.75
N LYS A 202 29.36 -13.19 25.63
CA LYS A 202 30.39 -13.96 24.90
C LYS A 202 31.67 -14.28 25.68
N THR A 203 31.98 -13.54 26.75
CA THR A 203 33.15 -13.83 27.60
C THR A 203 32.83 -14.76 28.78
N SER A 204 31.55 -15.08 29.02
CA SER A 204 31.12 -16.00 30.09
C SER A 204 31.55 -17.44 29.84
N LYS A 205 31.99 -18.13 30.89
CA LYS A 205 32.32 -19.57 30.83
C LYS A 205 31.08 -20.43 30.55
N ALA A 206 29.95 -20.10 31.18
CA ALA A 206 28.70 -20.85 31.00
C ALA A 206 28.16 -20.79 29.56
N LEU A 207 28.47 -19.73 28.81
CA LEU A 207 28.11 -19.67 27.41
C LEU A 207 28.91 -20.68 26.57
N LYS A 208 30.20 -20.90 26.85
CA LYS A 208 31.04 -21.81 26.07
C LYS A 208 30.52 -23.25 26.05
N ASP A 209 29.87 -23.67 27.13
CA ASP A 209 29.28 -25.01 27.26
C ASP A 209 27.92 -25.10 26.54
N VAL A 210 27.13 -24.02 26.51
CA VAL A 210 25.77 -24.00 25.94
C VAL A 210 25.74 -23.62 24.46
N GLN A 211 26.66 -22.77 24.01
CA GLN A 211 26.80 -22.32 22.62
C GLN A 211 26.82 -23.47 21.58
N PRO A 212 27.61 -24.55 21.73
CA PRO A 212 27.59 -25.65 20.77
C PRO A 212 26.25 -26.38 20.70
N GLU A 213 25.52 -26.49 21.81
CA GLU A 213 24.21 -27.16 21.82
C GLU A 213 23.10 -26.28 21.24
N VAL A 214 23.14 -24.96 21.47
CA VAL A 214 22.25 -24.01 20.77
C VAL A 214 22.53 -24.01 19.26
N GLU A 215 23.80 -24.10 18.85
CA GLU A 215 24.18 -24.19 17.44
C GLU A 215 23.71 -25.50 16.79
N ARG A 216 23.84 -26.64 17.49
CA ARG A 216 23.28 -27.93 17.04
C ARG A 216 21.77 -27.90 16.90
N LEU A 217 21.07 -27.28 17.86
CA LEU A 217 19.62 -27.08 17.78
C LEU A 217 19.23 -26.18 16.60
N ARG A 218 19.98 -25.09 16.35
CA ARG A 218 19.80 -24.24 15.17
C ARG A 218 19.91 -25.07 13.89
N GLN A 219 21.00 -25.81 13.72
CA GLN A 219 21.22 -26.66 12.54
C GLN A 219 20.10 -27.70 12.36
N LYS A 220 19.73 -28.42 13.42
CA LYS A 220 18.67 -29.43 13.37
C LYS A 220 17.29 -28.82 13.06
N ALA A 221 16.95 -27.68 13.67
CA ALA A 221 15.71 -26.96 13.40
C ALA A 221 15.65 -26.47 11.95
N VAL A 222 16.75 -25.92 11.43
CA VAL A 222 16.87 -25.47 10.04
C VAL A 222 16.70 -26.62 9.05
N SER A 223 17.39 -27.76 9.23
CA SER A 223 17.24 -28.93 8.37
C SER A 223 15.80 -29.48 8.37
N LYS A 224 15.17 -29.54 9.55
CA LYS A 224 13.80 -30.05 9.71
C LYS A 224 12.75 -29.13 9.09
N ILE A 225 12.93 -27.81 9.22
CA ILE A 225 12.10 -26.81 8.54
C ILE A 225 12.26 -26.91 7.02
N PHE A 226 13.50 -27.04 6.54
CA PHE A 226 13.79 -27.20 5.11
C PHE A 226 13.07 -28.43 4.53
N GLU A 227 13.26 -29.61 5.12
CA GLU A 227 12.58 -30.83 4.69
C GLU A 227 11.05 -30.67 4.69
N PHE A 228 10.48 -30.10 5.75
CA PHE A 228 9.03 -29.88 5.87
C PHE A 228 8.49 -28.94 4.78
N ILE A 229 9.12 -27.77 4.57
CA ILE A 229 8.67 -26.77 3.60
C ILE A 229 8.85 -27.29 2.16
N ILE A 230 9.97 -27.94 1.85
CA ILE A 230 10.21 -28.55 0.53
C ILE A 230 9.18 -29.66 0.24
N GLN A 231 8.80 -30.49 1.23
CA GLN A 231 7.72 -31.47 1.07
C GLN A 231 6.36 -30.80 0.78
N LYS A 232 6.03 -29.67 1.43
CA LYS A 232 4.82 -28.89 1.12
C LYS A 232 4.88 -28.31 -0.30
N PHE A 233 6.03 -27.82 -0.76
CA PHE A 233 6.19 -27.33 -2.13
C PHE A 233 6.07 -28.46 -3.17
N TYR A 234 6.64 -29.64 -2.92
CA TYR A 234 6.43 -30.80 -3.79
C TYR A 234 4.98 -31.29 -3.83
N ALA A 235 4.18 -31.04 -2.79
CA ALA A 235 2.74 -31.32 -2.84
C ALA A 235 1.97 -30.39 -3.81
N LEU A 236 2.45 -29.17 -4.09
CA LEU A 236 1.89 -28.28 -5.12
C LEU A 236 2.09 -28.83 -6.55
N ARG A 237 3.10 -29.70 -6.76
CA ARG A 237 3.38 -30.34 -8.06
C ARG A 237 2.38 -31.45 -8.43
N LYS A 238 1.50 -31.86 -7.51
CA LYS A 238 0.52 -32.91 -7.76
C LYS A 238 -0.61 -32.42 -8.68
N PRO A 239 -1.01 -33.18 -9.72
CA PRO A 239 -2.06 -32.77 -10.64
C PRO A 239 -3.41 -32.67 -9.92
N LYS A 240 -4.24 -31.71 -10.36
CA LYS A 240 -5.57 -31.38 -9.77
C LYS A 240 -5.54 -30.86 -8.31
N THR A 241 -4.38 -30.56 -7.73
CA THR A 241 -4.30 -29.86 -6.44
C THR A 241 -4.82 -28.44 -6.58
N ASN A 242 -5.71 -28.01 -5.67
CA ASN A 242 -6.07 -26.60 -5.54
C ASN A 242 -4.91 -25.84 -4.87
N ILE A 243 -4.19 -25.05 -5.67
CA ILE A 243 -3.00 -24.29 -5.28
C ILE A 243 -3.32 -23.35 -4.10
N GLN A 244 -4.42 -22.59 -4.18
CA GLN A 244 -4.81 -21.60 -3.17
C GLN A 244 -5.11 -22.25 -1.81
N ILE A 245 -5.81 -23.39 -1.78
CA ILE A 245 -6.09 -24.12 -0.53
C ILE A 245 -4.79 -24.62 0.10
N LEU A 246 -3.86 -25.14 -0.71
CA LEU A 246 -2.59 -25.64 -0.19
C LEU A 246 -1.70 -24.48 0.30
N GLN A 247 -1.64 -23.36 -0.40
CA GLN A 247 -0.97 -22.12 0.02
C GLN A 247 -1.52 -21.60 1.35
N GLN A 248 -2.85 -21.52 1.54
CA GLN A 248 -3.45 -21.15 2.82
C GLN A 248 -3.04 -22.08 3.97
N SER A 249 -2.85 -23.38 3.70
CA SER A 249 -2.36 -24.33 4.70
C SER A 249 -0.88 -24.11 5.06
N VAL A 250 -0.06 -23.66 4.10
CA VAL A 250 1.36 -23.36 4.28
C VAL A 250 1.57 -22.02 4.99
N LEU A 251 0.69 -21.04 4.75
CA LEU A 251 0.73 -19.69 5.34
C LEU A 251 0.72 -19.70 6.87
N LYS A 252 0.09 -20.72 7.49
CA LYS A 252 0.13 -20.97 8.95
C LYS A 252 1.56 -21.07 9.50
N TYR A 253 2.50 -21.53 8.68
CA TYR A 253 3.90 -21.75 9.05
C TYR A 253 4.81 -20.56 8.69
N LYS A 254 4.26 -19.36 8.38
CA LYS A 254 5.00 -18.13 8.02
C LYS A 254 6.25 -17.87 8.87
N TYR A 255 6.17 -18.06 10.19
CA TYR A 255 7.33 -17.81 11.07
C TYR A 255 8.54 -18.74 10.83
N THR A 256 8.34 -19.92 10.22
CA THR A 256 9.48 -20.77 9.81
C THR A 256 10.39 -20.09 8.77
N ILE A 257 9.78 -19.34 7.84
CA ILE A 257 10.51 -18.59 6.81
C ILE A 257 11.25 -17.39 7.41
N VAL A 258 10.60 -16.69 8.34
CA VAL A 258 11.23 -15.61 9.13
C VAL A 258 12.46 -16.14 9.88
N PHE A 259 12.33 -17.30 10.53
CA PHE A 259 13.44 -17.95 11.23
C PHE A 259 14.59 -18.32 10.29
N LEU A 260 14.32 -18.90 9.11
CA LEU A 260 15.37 -19.19 8.11
C LEU A 260 16.06 -17.90 7.62
N LYS A 261 15.30 -16.84 7.35
CA LYS A 261 15.83 -15.55 6.87
C LYS A 261 16.73 -14.86 7.90
N GLU A 262 16.46 -15.05 9.19
CA GLU A 262 17.30 -14.57 10.29
C GLU A 262 18.54 -15.44 10.52
N HIS A 263 18.37 -16.76 10.61
CA HIS A 263 19.39 -17.67 11.17
C HIS A 263 20.14 -18.54 10.15
N ALA A 264 19.66 -18.64 8.91
CA ALA A 264 20.20 -19.52 7.86
C ALA A 264 19.95 -18.99 6.44
N LYS A 265 20.57 -17.85 6.11
CA LYS A 265 20.35 -17.11 4.84
C LYS A 265 20.59 -17.93 3.57
N GLU A 266 21.57 -18.83 3.58
CA GLU A 266 21.89 -19.71 2.44
C GLU A 266 20.72 -20.68 2.18
N ILE A 267 20.25 -21.37 3.22
CA ILE A 267 19.13 -22.32 3.14
C ILE A 267 17.81 -21.59 2.85
N TYR A 268 17.62 -20.36 3.33
CA TYR A 268 16.53 -19.50 2.89
C TYR A 268 16.56 -19.24 1.38
N ALA A 269 17.73 -18.97 0.78
CA ALA A 269 17.86 -18.77 -0.66
C ALA A 269 17.56 -20.04 -1.46
N GLU A 270 17.91 -21.23 -0.94
CA GLU A 270 17.51 -22.52 -1.54
C GLU A 270 16.00 -22.73 -1.49
N VAL A 271 15.35 -22.48 -0.34
CA VAL A 271 13.88 -22.56 -0.19
C VAL A 271 13.17 -21.57 -1.13
N ARG A 272 13.68 -20.33 -1.23
CA ARG A 272 13.21 -19.29 -2.16
C ARG A 272 13.25 -19.79 -3.60
N THR A 273 14.39 -20.31 -4.04
CA THR A 273 14.60 -20.83 -5.40
C THR A 273 13.71 -22.04 -5.68
N ALA A 274 13.64 -22.99 -4.74
CA ALA A 274 12.81 -24.18 -4.88
C ALA A 274 11.30 -23.86 -4.96
N TYR A 275 10.84 -22.78 -4.32
CA TYR A 275 9.47 -22.27 -4.48
C TYR A 275 9.26 -21.68 -5.87
N ILE A 276 10.16 -20.77 -6.30
CA ILE A 276 10.13 -20.12 -7.62
C ILE A 276 10.05 -21.17 -8.74
N ASP A 277 10.99 -22.11 -8.77
CA ASP A 277 11.05 -23.18 -9.78
C ASP A 277 9.78 -24.05 -9.80
N THR A 278 9.22 -24.31 -8.62
CA THR A 278 8.01 -25.13 -8.47
C THR A 278 6.79 -24.39 -9.02
N MET A 279 6.58 -23.14 -8.60
CA MET A 279 5.42 -22.35 -8.98
C MET A 279 5.48 -21.94 -10.45
N ASN A 280 6.63 -21.45 -10.92
CA ASN A 280 6.85 -21.13 -12.33
C ASN A 280 6.50 -22.34 -13.22
N LYS A 281 6.98 -23.54 -12.89
CA LYS A 281 6.68 -24.77 -13.65
C LYS A 281 5.22 -25.21 -13.56
N VAL A 282 4.60 -25.18 -12.38
CA VAL A 282 3.20 -25.60 -12.17
C VAL A 282 2.24 -24.63 -12.87
N LEU A 283 2.42 -23.32 -12.70
CA LEU A 283 1.61 -22.30 -13.34
C LEU A 283 1.79 -22.30 -14.87
N SER A 284 3.02 -22.43 -15.37
CA SER A 284 3.28 -22.53 -16.82
C SER A 284 2.60 -23.75 -17.45
N ALA A 285 2.58 -24.89 -16.75
CA ALA A 285 1.86 -26.08 -17.19
C ALA A 285 0.34 -25.87 -17.16
N HIS A 286 -0.18 -25.20 -16.14
CA HIS A 286 -1.60 -24.86 -16.01
C HIS A 286 -2.08 -23.94 -17.14
N PHE A 287 -1.39 -22.83 -17.40
CA PHE A 287 -1.75 -21.91 -18.49
C PHE A 287 -1.62 -22.58 -19.86
N ARG A 288 -0.57 -23.38 -20.11
CA ARG A 288 -0.44 -24.12 -21.38
C ARG A 288 -1.60 -25.10 -21.60
N ALA A 289 -2.01 -25.85 -20.58
CA ALA A 289 -3.15 -26.76 -20.67
C ALA A 289 -4.49 -26.01 -20.84
N TYR A 290 -4.64 -24.85 -20.19
CA TYR A 290 -5.83 -24.00 -20.33
C TYR A 290 -5.96 -23.41 -21.73
N ILE A 291 -4.86 -22.88 -22.29
CA ILE A 291 -4.79 -22.35 -23.66
C ILE A 291 -5.18 -23.44 -24.69
N GLN A 292 -4.57 -24.63 -24.60
CA GLN A 292 -4.90 -25.77 -25.47
C GLN A 292 -6.36 -26.22 -25.38
N ALA A 293 -7.04 -25.96 -24.26
CA ALA A 293 -8.47 -26.23 -24.11
C ALA A 293 -9.34 -25.10 -24.67
N LEU A 294 -8.90 -23.83 -24.59
CA LEU A 294 -9.59 -22.68 -25.20
C LEU A 294 -9.53 -22.72 -26.74
N GLU A 295 -8.40 -23.12 -27.33
CA GLU A 295 -8.22 -23.23 -28.80
C GLU A 295 -9.33 -24.07 -29.45
N LYS A 296 -9.76 -25.16 -28.81
CA LYS A 296 -10.85 -26.01 -29.30
C LYS A 296 -12.22 -25.33 -29.34
N LEU A 297 -12.42 -24.33 -28.50
CA LEU A 297 -13.68 -23.58 -28.34
C LEU A 297 -13.75 -22.36 -29.27
N GLN A 298 -12.69 -22.08 -30.03
CA GLN A 298 -12.62 -20.92 -30.93
C GLN A 298 -13.62 -21.04 -32.09
N LEU A 299 -14.25 -19.91 -32.38
CA LEU A 299 -15.00 -19.64 -33.59
C LEU A 299 -14.25 -18.57 -34.41
N ASP A 300 -13.84 -18.94 -35.63
CA ASP A 300 -13.19 -18.01 -36.56
C ASP A 300 -14.25 -17.11 -37.21
N ILE A 301 -14.17 -15.80 -36.94
CA ILE A 301 -15.15 -14.80 -37.42
C ILE A 301 -14.71 -14.18 -38.75
N ALA A 302 -13.44 -13.76 -38.85
CA ALA A 302 -12.92 -13.00 -39.98
C ALA A 302 -11.64 -13.64 -40.55
N THR A 303 -11.51 -13.60 -41.87
CA THR A 303 -10.32 -14.01 -42.62
C THR A 303 -9.70 -12.80 -43.33
N SER A 304 -8.46 -12.93 -43.82
CA SER A 304 -7.76 -11.85 -44.53
C SER A 304 -8.46 -11.36 -45.80
N THR A 305 -9.42 -12.11 -46.34
CA THR A 305 -10.25 -11.75 -47.50
C THR A 305 -11.52 -10.97 -47.15
N ASP A 306 -11.93 -10.92 -45.87
CA ASP A 306 -13.17 -10.28 -45.44
C ASP A 306 -12.98 -8.76 -45.26
N LEU A 307 -12.67 -8.06 -46.36
CA LEU A 307 -12.47 -6.61 -46.40
C LEU A 307 -13.73 -5.87 -46.91
N LEU A 308 -13.82 -4.56 -46.61
CA LEU A 308 -15.04 -3.78 -46.86
C LEU A 308 -15.36 -3.69 -48.37
N GLY A 309 -14.37 -3.35 -49.20
CA GLY A 309 -14.51 -3.11 -50.64
C GLY A 309 -14.36 -4.35 -51.53
N VAL A 310 -14.57 -5.56 -51.00
CA VAL A 310 -14.45 -6.82 -51.75
C VAL A 310 -15.80 -7.29 -52.29
N GLU A 311 -15.77 -7.86 -53.50
CA GLU A 311 -16.94 -8.41 -54.20
C GLU A 311 -17.54 -9.61 -53.46
N THR A 312 -18.86 -9.66 -53.33
CA THR A 312 -19.56 -10.77 -52.63
C THR A 312 -19.68 -12.03 -53.48
N ARG A 313 -19.49 -11.95 -54.81
CA ARG A 313 -19.81 -13.03 -55.76
C ARG A 313 -18.66 -14.00 -56.06
N SER A 314 -17.45 -13.76 -55.55
CA SER A 314 -16.22 -14.47 -55.96
C SER A 314 -15.68 -15.52 -54.97
N THR A 315 -16.55 -16.31 -54.32
CA THR A 315 -16.18 -17.66 -53.82
C THR A 315 -17.25 -18.71 -54.14
N GLY A 316 -17.28 -19.17 -55.39
CA GLY A 316 -18.07 -20.34 -55.80
C GLY A 316 -17.49 -21.65 -55.27
N TYR A 317 -17.77 -21.98 -54.01
CA TYR A 317 -17.43 -23.28 -53.41
C TYR A 317 -18.35 -24.40 -53.91
N LEU A 318 -18.11 -24.89 -55.12
CA LEU A 318 -18.85 -26.01 -55.71
C LEU A 318 -18.37 -27.40 -55.23
N PHE A 319 -17.32 -27.45 -54.41
CA PHE A 319 -16.77 -28.69 -53.83
C PHE A 319 -16.32 -28.50 -52.36
N SER A 320 -17.23 -28.16 -51.45
CA SER A 320 -16.97 -28.24 -50.01
C SER A 320 -18.21 -28.66 -49.23
N ILE A 321 -18.27 -29.95 -48.92
CA ILE A 321 -19.27 -30.55 -48.04
C ILE A 321 -18.98 -30.12 -46.60
N GLY A 322 -19.95 -29.51 -45.92
CA GLY A 322 -19.99 -29.50 -44.45
C GLY A 322 -19.51 -28.24 -43.69
N LYS A 323 -19.72 -27.02 -44.21
CA LYS A 323 -19.77 -25.81 -43.35
C LYS A 323 -21.05 -25.02 -43.62
N GLU A 324 -21.71 -24.58 -42.54
CA GLU A 324 -23.05 -23.97 -42.59
C GLU A 324 -23.08 -22.62 -43.34
N PRO A 325 -24.19 -22.29 -44.03
CA PRO A 325 -24.22 -21.19 -44.97
C PRO A 325 -24.55 -19.82 -44.34
N LEU A 326 -23.75 -18.82 -44.74
CA LEU A 326 -24.12 -17.42 -44.99
C LEU A 326 -24.63 -16.52 -43.83
N LYS A 327 -25.33 -17.02 -42.81
CA LYS A 327 -25.89 -16.17 -41.73
C LYS A 327 -24.84 -15.52 -40.81
N ALA A 328 -23.64 -16.10 -40.71
CA ALA A 328 -22.56 -15.59 -39.85
C ALA A 328 -21.65 -14.53 -40.52
N ARG A 329 -21.81 -14.24 -41.82
CA ARG A 329 -20.96 -13.26 -42.53
C ARG A 329 -21.42 -11.81 -42.37
N SER A 330 -22.70 -11.56 -42.08
CA SER A 330 -23.19 -10.21 -41.75
C SER A 330 -22.80 -9.75 -40.34
N SER A 331 -22.38 -10.66 -39.45
CA SER A 331 -21.93 -10.33 -38.09
C SER A 331 -20.44 -10.04 -37.96
N VAL A 332 -19.68 -10.02 -39.06
CA VAL A 332 -18.24 -9.70 -39.03
C VAL A 332 -18.00 -8.21 -38.75
N PHE A 333 -18.83 -7.34 -39.34
CA PHE A 333 -18.73 -5.89 -39.21
C PHE A 333 -19.68 -5.29 -38.17
N ALA A 334 -20.61 -6.08 -37.63
CA ALA A 334 -21.58 -5.63 -36.65
C ALA A 334 -21.19 -6.07 -35.23
N LEU A 335 -21.26 -5.15 -34.26
CA LEU A 335 -20.90 -5.42 -32.87
C LEU A 335 -21.85 -6.43 -32.19
N GLY A 336 -23.16 -6.31 -32.42
CA GLY A 336 -24.17 -7.25 -31.92
C GLY A 336 -24.03 -7.61 -30.44
N GLU A 337 -24.12 -8.90 -30.12
CA GLU A 337 -23.96 -9.41 -28.74
C GLU A 337 -22.51 -9.37 -28.22
N ARG A 338 -21.51 -9.13 -29.09
CA ARG A 338 -20.07 -9.15 -28.74
C ARG A 338 -19.71 -8.08 -27.70
N ILE A 339 -20.47 -6.98 -27.64
CA ILE A 339 -20.31 -5.94 -26.61
C ILE A 339 -20.52 -6.47 -25.19
N ASN A 340 -21.30 -7.54 -24.99
CA ASN A 340 -21.58 -8.07 -23.65
C ASN A 340 -20.31 -8.56 -22.92
N VAL A 341 -19.25 -8.92 -23.67
CA VAL A 341 -17.93 -9.24 -23.09
C VAL A 341 -17.36 -8.08 -22.25
N LEU A 342 -17.71 -6.84 -22.58
CA LEU A 342 -17.32 -5.65 -21.79
C LEU A 342 -18.18 -5.44 -20.52
N LYS A 343 -19.35 -6.06 -20.44
CA LYS A 343 -20.18 -6.10 -19.22
C LYS A 343 -19.75 -7.25 -18.30
N ASP A 344 -19.35 -8.38 -18.90
CA ASP A 344 -18.95 -9.59 -18.20
C ASP A 344 -17.46 -9.60 -17.77
N ILE A 345 -16.77 -8.46 -17.73
CA ILE A 345 -15.32 -8.38 -17.44
C ILE A 345 -14.97 -8.96 -16.07
N GLU A 346 -15.81 -8.82 -15.04
CA GLU A 346 -15.52 -9.32 -13.70
C GLU A 346 -15.93 -10.78 -13.42
N GLN A 347 -16.69 -11.42 -14.32
CA GLN A 347 -17.15 -12.82 -14.19
C GLN A 347 -16.00 -13.82 -13.96
N PRO A 348 -16.23 -15.06 -13.50
CA PRO A 348 -15.18 -16.08 -13.53
C PRO A 348 -14.67 -16.33 -14.97
N ALA A 349 -13.46 -16.88 -15.08
CA ALA A 349 -12.94 -17.35 -16.37
C ALA A 349 -13.74 -18.57 -16.87
N LEU A 350 -13.85 -18.75 -18.20
CA LEU A 350 -14.52 -19.91 -18.79
C LEU A 350 -13.89 -21.23 -18.30
N ILE A 351 -14.74 -22.22 -18.03
CA ILE A 351 -14.33 -23.58 -17.65
C ILE A 351 -14.41 -24.47 -18.91
N PRO A 352 -13.29 -24.81 -19.57
CA PRO A 352 -13.33 -25.32 -20.94
C PRO A 352 -14.13 -26.62 -21.09
N HIS A 353 -14.00 -27.56 -20.15
CA HIS A 353 -14.73 -28.83 -20.17
C HIS A 353 -16.27 -28.67 -20.10
N ILE A 354 -16.79 -27.60 -19.49
CA ILE A 354 -18.24 -27.35 -19.44
C ILE A 354 -18.73 -26.84 -20.79
N SER A 355 -17.97 -25.95 -21.44
CA SER A 355 -18.29 -25.45 -22.79
C SER A 355 -18.10 -26.50 -23.88
N GLU A 356 -17.06 -27.35 -23.76
CA GLU A 356 -16.80 -28.51 -24.64
C GLU A 356 -17.97 -29.50 -24.54
N ALA A 357 -18.44 -29.83 -23.33
CA ALA A 357 -19.63 -30.68 -23.13
C ALA A 357 -20.93 -30.06 -23.68
N LYS A 358 -21.05 -28.72 -23.70
CA LYS A 358 -22.18 -28.01 -24.32
C LYS A 358 -22.03 -27.80 -25.84
N SER A 359 -20.90 -28.21 -26.43
CA SER A 359 -20.53 -27.92 -27.82
C SER A 359 -20.61 -26.42 -28.19
N GLN A 360 -20.43 -25.53 -27.21
CA GLN A 360 -20.55 -24.09 -27.40
C GLN A 360 -19.19 -23.49 -27.82
N LYS A 361 -19.17 -22.81 -28.96
CA LYS A 361 -18.02 -22.05 -29.45
C LYS A 361 -18.16 -20.56 -29.12
N TYR A 362 -17.03 -19.85 -29.03
CA TYR A 362 -16.99 -18.43 -28.71
C TYR A 362 -16.09 -17.63 -29.66
N PRO A 363 -16.42 -16.34 -29.89
CA PRO A 363 -15.49 -15.35 -30.42
C PRO A 363 -14.18 -15.28 -29.63
N TYR A 364 -13.07 -14.94 -30.30
CA TYR A 364 -11.75 -14.91 -29.67
C TYR A 364 -11.66 -13.93 -28.50
N GLU A 365 -12.35 -12.78 -28.55
CA GLU A 365 -12.35 -11.81 -27.45
C GLU A 365 -12.88 -12.39 -26.13
N VAL A 366 -13.78 -13.38 -26.17
CA VAL A 366 -14.30 -14.07 -24.97
C VAL A 366 -13.24 -14.99 -24.37
N LEU A 367 -12.49 -15.69 -25.24
CA LEU A 367 -11.40 -16.58 -24.86
C LEU A 367 -10.24 -15.77 -24.29
N PHE A 368 -9.84 -14.68 -24.98
CA PHE A 368 -8.85 -13.72 -24.52
C PHE A 368 -9.24 -13.12 -23.17
N ARG A 369 -10.47 -12.59 -23.03
CA ARG A 369 -10.99 -12.08 -21.75
C ARG A 369 -10.90 -13.11 -20.63
N SER A 370 -11.21 -14.38 -20.92
CA SER A 370 -11.14 -15.47 -19.93
C SER A 370 -9.70 -15.82 -19.53
N LEU A 371 -8.78 -15.85 -20.50
CA LEU A 371 -7.35 -16.06 -20.26
C LEU A 371 -6.74 -14.93 -19.41
N GLN A 372 -7.00 -13.67 -19.78
CA GLN A 372 -6.52 -12.51 -19.02
C GLN A 372 -7.13 -12.45 -17.62
N LYS A 373 -8.43 -12.77 -17.47
CA LYS A 373 -9.10 -12.84 -16.16
C LYS A 373 -8.48 -13.91 -15.26
N LEU A 374 -8.22 -15.11 -15.80
CA LEU A 374 -7.54 -16.19 -15.06
C LEU A 374 -6.12 -15.77 -14.66
N LEU A 375 -5.38 -15.12 -15.56
CA LEU A 375 -4.04 -14.61 -15.29
C LEU A 375 -4.04 -13.59 -14.15
N ILE A 376 -4.94 -12.60 -14.21
CA ILE A 376 -5.09 -11.52 -13.21
C ILE A 376 -5.46 -12.05 -11.84
N ASP A 377 -6.43 -12.96 -11.73
CA ASP A 377 -6.84 -13.50 -10.43
C ASP A 377 -5.77 -14.44 -9.85
N THR A 378 -5.09 -15.24 -10.69
CA THR A 378 -3.96 -16.08 -10.25
C THR A 378 -2.78 -15.23 -9.78
N ALA A 379 -2.41 -14.20 -10.55
CA ALA A 379 -1.36 -13.24 -10.20
C ALA A 379 -1.69 -12.46 -8.93
N THR A 380 -2.95 -12.04 -8.77
CA THR A 380 -3.44 -11.40 -7.54
C THR A 380 -3.23 -12.31 -6.33
N SER A 381 -3.63 -13.59 -6.42
CA SER A 381 -3.44 -14.53 -5.30
C SER A 381 -1.97 -14.84 -5.01
N GLU A 382 -1.12 -14.96 -6.04
CA GLU A 382 0.30 -15.26 -5.84
C GLU A 382 1.07 -14.06 -5.29
N TYR A 383 0.75 -12.84 -5.73
CA TYR A 383 1.38 -11.61 -5.24
C TYR A 383 1.11 -11.43 -3.74
N LEU A 384 -0.16 -11.54 -3.34
CA LEU A 384 -0.57 -11.47 -1.94
C LEU A 384 0.08 -12.58 -1.11
N PHE A 385 0.14 -13.82 -1.62
CA PHE A 385 0.84 -14.92 -0.94
C PHE A 385 2.35 -14.67 -0.80
N SER A 386 2.99 -14.11 -1.84
CA SER A 386 4.43 -13.84 -1.85
C SER A 386 4.81 -12.76 -0.83
N ASP A 387 4.03 -11.67 -0.78
CA ASP A 387 4.17 -10.62 0.21
C ASP A 387 3.90 -11.16 1.64
N ASP A 388 2.78 -11.87 1.84
CA ASP A 388 2.46 -12.42 3.15
C ASP A 388 3.46 -13.48 3.63
N PHE A 389 3.97 -14.36 2.78
CA PHE A 389 4.78 -15.51 3.22
C PHE A 389 6.29 -15.23 3.22
N PHE A 390 6.80 -14.48 2.24
CA PHE A 390 8.23 -14.16 2.12
C PHE A 390 8.58 -12.69 2.47
N GLY A 391 7.64 -11.76 2.31
CA GLY A 391 7.87 -10.32 2.48
C GLY A 391 8.82 -9.74 1.43
N GLU A 392 8.75 -10.24 0.19
CA GLU A 392 9.61 -9.85 -0.94
C GLU A 392 8.80 -9.76 -2.24
N GLU A 393 8.49 -8.54 -2.70
CA GLU A 393 7.73 -8.31 -3.95
C GLU A 393 8.46 -8.84 -5.21
N SER A 394 9.80 -8.85 -5.21
CA SER A 394 10.62 -9.32 -6.33
C SER A 394 10.41 -10.80 -6.67
N LEU A 395 10.04 -11.62 -5.68
CA LEU A 395 9.76 -13.04 -5.84
C LEU A 395 8.68 -13.30 -6.92
N PHE A 396 7.68 -12.41 -7.00
CA PHE A 396 6.58 -12.54 -7.95
C PHE A 396 7.08 -12.54 -9.41
N GLN A 397 8.05 -11.67 -9.74
CA GLN A 397 8.57 -11.53 -11.10
C GLN A 397 9.26 -12.83 -11.55
N ASP A 398 10.08 -13.43 -10.68
CA ASP A 398 10.76 -14.70 -10.93
C ASP A 398 9.75 -15.86 -11.13
N ILE A 399 8.67 -15.88 -10.34
CA ILE A 399 7.60 -16.88 -10.46
C ILE A 399 6.81 -16.72 -11.76
N PHE A 400 6.40 -15.50 -12.10
CA PHE A 400 5.51 -15.22 -13.22
C PHE A 400 6.19 -15.11 -14.59
N ALA A 401 7.53 -15.05 -14.65
CA ALA A 401 8.28 -15.02 -15.90
C ALA A 401 7.88 -16.15 -16.88
N GLY A 402 7.79 -17.40 -16.41
CA GLY A 402 7.40 -18.55 -17.23
C GLY A 402 5.92 -18.52 -17.66
N PRO A 403 4.96 -18.32 -16.72
CA PRO A 403 3.54 -18.16 -17.05
C PRO A 403 3.25 -17.04 -18.04
N ILE A 404 3.88 -15.87 -17.87
CA ILE A 404 3.75 -14.73 -18.80
C ILE A 404 4.32 -15.09 -20.16
N GLN A 405 5.51 -15.70 -20.24
CA GLN A 405 6.09 -16.15 -21.52
C GLN A 405 5.14 -17.09 -22.28
N VAL A 406 4.50 -18.04 -21.61
CA VAL A 406 3.54 -18.98 -22.25
C VAL A 406 2.30 -18.25 -22.79
N VAL A 407 1.83 -17.21 -22.10
CA VAL A 407 0.70 -16.39 -22.56
C VAL A 407 1.11 -15.48 -23.72
N ASP A 408 2.30 -14.86 -23.65
CA ASP A 408 2.88 -14.01 -24.69
C ASP A 408 3.11 -14.78 -26.00
N GLU A 409 3.77 -15.95 -25.94
CA GLU A 409 4.05 -16.80 -27.12
C GLU A 409 2.76 -17.20 -27.86
N TYR A 410 1.70 -17.53 -27.10
CA TYR A 410 0.39 -17.82 -27.67
C TYR A 410 -0.29 -16.57 -28.24
N PHE A 411 -0.26 -15.45 -27.49
CA PHE A 411 -0.90 -14.21 -27.89
C PHE A 411 -0.29 -13.65 -29.18
N ASP A 412 1.04 -13.61 -29.30
CA ASP A 412 1.74 -13.16 -30.50
C ASP A 412 1.37 -14.03 -31.72
N ALA A 413 1.28 -15.36 -31.55
CA ALA A 413 0.89 -16.28 -32.60
C ALA A 413 -0.56 -16.06 -33.09
N VAL A 414 -1.50 -15.74 -32.19
CA VAL A 414 -2.88 -15.40 -32.59
C VAL A 414 -2.94 -14.00 -33.20
N LEU A 415 -2.25 -13.01 -32.63
CA LEU A 415 -2.27 -11.62 -33.09
C LEU A 415 -1.79 -11.48 -34.53
N LEU A 416 -0.77 -12.25 -34.93
CA LEU A 416 -0.27 -12.33 -36.31
C LEU A 416 -1.33 -12.80 -37.32
N ASN A 417 -2.30 -13.61 -36.88
CA ASN A 417 -3.35 -14.20 -37.70
C ASN A 417 -4.73 -13.53 -37.51
N CYS A 418 -4.86 -12.57 -36.59
CA CYS A 418 -6.13 -11.88 -36.33
C CYS A 418 -6.39 -10.78 -37.36
N TYR A 419 -7.47 -10.90 -38.13
CA TYR A 419 -7.94 -9.92 -39.12
C TYR A 419 -9.27 -9.24 -38.74
N ASP A 420 -9.78 -9.52 -37.53
CA ASP A 420 -11.00 -8.89 -37.02
C ASP A 420 -10.67 -7.60 -36.27
N ALA A 421 -10.82 -6.45 -36.93
CA ALA A 421 -10.56 -5.15 -36.31
C ALA A 421 -11.52 -4.84 -35.13
N ILE A 422 -12.76 -5.36 -35.12
CA ILE A 422 -13.68 -5.18 -33.99
C ILE A 422 -13.23 -6.06 -32.81
N GLY A 423 -12.85 -7.31 -33.08
CA GLY A 423 -12.26 -8.21 -32.09
C GLY A 423 -10.99 -7.63 -31.45
N ILE A 424 -10.09 -7.04 -32.25
CA ILE A 424 -8.88 -6.37 -31.72
C ILE A 424 -9.25 -5.14 -30.89
N MET A 425 -10.21 -4.31 -31.32
CA MET A 425 -10.69 -3.18 -30.53
C MET A 425 -11.30 -3.63 -29.19
N LEU A 426 -12.09 -4.71 -29.19
CA LEU A 426 -12.61 -5.32 -27.97
C LEU A 426 -11.49 -5.80 -27.04
N MET A 427 -10.44 -6.45 -27.57
CA MET A 427 -9.26 -6.85 -26.79
C MET A 427 -8.54 -5.65 -26.14
N ILE A 428 -8.40 -4.52 -26.86
CA ILE A 428 -7.83 -3.28 -26.32
C ILE A 428 -8.68 -2.78 -25.14
N ARG A 429 -10.01 -2.74 -25.28
CA ARG A 429 -10.91 -2.31 -24.19
C ARG A 429 -10.90 -3.28 -23.00
N ILE A 430 -10.81 -4.59 -23.24
CA ILE A 430 -10.66 -5.62 -22.19
C ILE A 430 -9.37 -5.37 -21.38
N ILE A 431 -8.24 -5.12 -22.04
CA ILE A 431 -6.97 -4.84 -21.34
C ILE A 431 -7.07 -3.54 -20.53
N HIS A 432 -7.60 -2.47 -21.10
CA HIS A 432 -7.76 -1.20 -20.39
C HIS A 432 -8.65 -1.33 -19.14
N GLN A 433 -9.77 -2.05 -19.24
CA GLN A 433 -10.63 -2.32 -18.08
C GLN A 433 -9.94 -3.22 -17.04
N HIS A 434 -9.13 -4.18 -17.46
CA HIS A 434 -8.29 -4.97 -16.55
C HIS A 434 -7.22 -4.12 -15.83
N GLN A 435 -6.62 -3.13 -16.50
CA GLN A 435 -5.72 -2.15 -15.86
C GLN A 435 -6.48 -1.35 -14.78
N LEU A 436 -7.70 -0.89 -15.07
CA LEU A 436 -8.55 -0.20 -14.08
C LEU A 436 -8.91 -1.10 -12.89
N ILE A 437 -9.11 -2.41 -13.09
CA ILE A 437 -9.36 -3.37 -12.02
C ILE A 437 -8.09 -3.56 -11.15
N MET A 438 -6.91 -3.71 -11.75
CA MET A 438 -5.65 -3.83 -11.00
C MET A 438 -5.32 -2.55 -10.22
N PHE A 439 -5.55 -1.38 -10.81
CA PHE A 439 -5.44 -0.08 -10.15
C PHE A 439 -6.39 0.04 -8.95
N LYS A 440 -7.67 -0.35 -9.09
CA LYS A 440 -8.64 -0.41 -7.98
C LYS A 440 -8.21 -1.37 -6.88
N ARG A 441 -7.61 -2.52 -7.23
CA ARG A 441 -7.05 -3.51 -6.28
C ARG A 441 -5.77 -3.01 -5.59
N ARG A 442 -5.10 -1.99 -6.13
CA ARG A 442 -3.77 -1.48 -5.71
C ARG A 442 -2.66 -2.53 -5.80
N ILE A 443 -2.69 -3.36 -6.84
CA ILE A 443 -1.69 -4.41 -7.07
C ILE A 443 -1.00 -4.12 -8.42
N PRO A 444 0.26 -3.64 -8.43
CA PRO A 444 0.95 -3.21 -9.66
C PRO A 444 1.64 -4.36 -10.42
N CYS A 445 1.45 -5.61 -9.99
CA CYS A 445 2.30 -6.73 -10.40
C CYS A 445 2.23 -7.13 -11.88
N LEU A 446 1.18 -6.72 -12.60
CA LEU A 446 0.98 -7.00 -14.02
C LEU A 446 1.02 -5.75 -14.92
N ASP A 447 1.31 -4.56 -14.38
CA ASP A 447 1.19 -3.30 -15.12
C ASP A 447 2.05 -3.30 -16.39
N SER A 448 3.32 -3.70 -16.27
CA SER A 448 4.27 -3.81 -17.39
C SER A 448 3.83 -4.82 -18.47
N TYR A 449 3.16 -5.91 -18.07
CA TYR A 449 2.61 -6.90 -18.99
C TYR A 449 1.36 -6.36 -19.71
N LEU A 450 0.42 -5.74 -18.98
CA LEU A 450 -0.79 -5.17 -19.57
C LEU A 450 -0.45 -4.03 -20.54
N ASP A 451 0.54 -3.20 -20.21
CA ASP A 451 1.06 -2.17 -21.12
C ASP A 451 1.73 -2.77 -22.36
N LYS A 452 2.53 -3.84 -22.21
CA LYS A 452 3.12 -4.57 -23.35
C LYS A 452 2.03 -5.10 -24.29
N VAL A 453 1.01 -5.77 -23.76
CA VAL A 453 -0.10 -6.31 -24.56
C VAL A 453 -0.86 -5.20 -25.28
N ASN A 454 -1.14 -4.07 -24.60
CA ASN A 454 -1.77 -2.90 -25.21
C ASN A 454 -0.91 -2.32 -26.35
N MET A 455 0.39 -2.15 -26.13
CA MET A 455 1.36 -1.68 -27.14
C MET A 455 1.50 -2.62 -28.35
N SER A 456 1.22 -3.91 -28.19
CA SER A 456 1.18 -4.88 -29.30
C SER A 456 -0.15 -4.87 -30.08
N LEU A 457 -1.29 -4.67 -29.40
CA LEU A 457 -2.62 -4.65 -30.01
C LEU A 457 -2.81 -3.47 -30.98
N TRP A 458 -2.37 -2.26 -30.62
CA TRP A 458 -2.59 -1.05 -31.42
C TRP A 458 -1.94 -1.07 -32.81
N PRO A 459 -0.65 -1.45 -32.98
CA PRO A 459 -0.05 -1.64 -34.30
C PRO A 459 -0.80 -2.64 -35.16
N ARG A 460 -1.29 -3.75 -34.59
CA ARG A 460 -2.06 -4.75 -35.35
C ARG A 460 -3.44 -4.22 -35.73
N PHE A 461 -4.15 -3.55 -34.83
CA PHE A 461 -5.42 -2.88 -35.16
C PHE A 461 -5.23 -1.92 -36.34
N LYS A 462 -4.20 -1.08 -36.28
CA LYS A 462 -3.88 -0.13 -37.35
C LYS A 462 -3.59 -0.82 -38.68
N MET A 463 -2.79 -1.89 -38.69
CA MET A 463 -2.52 -2.68 -39.90
C MET A 463 -3.81 -3.21 -40.53
N VAL A 464 -4.72 -3.80 -39.74
CA VAL A 464 -6.00 -4.33 -40.23
C VAL A 464 -6.92 -3.19 -40.71
N PHE A 465 -6.96 -2.07 -39.99
CA PHE A 465 -7.73 -0.89 -40.40
C PHE A 465 -7.22 -0.31 -41.74
N ASP A 466 -5.90 -0.20 -41.91
CA ASP A 466 -5.28 0.27 -43.14
C ASP A 466 -5.52 -0.69 -44.32
N LEU A 467 -5.70 -2.00 -44.08
CA LEU A 467 -6.17 -2.96 -45.09
C LEU A 467 -7.62 -2.69 -45.52
N HIS A 468 -8.55 -2.46 -44.58
CA HIS A 468 -9.93 -2.09 -44.91
C HIS A 468 -9.99 -0.75 -45.68
N LEU A 469 -9.20 0.25 -45.27
CA LEU A 469 -9.08 1.54 -45.95
C LEU A 469 -8.51 1.39 -47.38
N SER A 470 -7.46 0.58 -47.54
CA SER A 470 -6.83 0.31 -48.85
C SER A 470 -7.78 -0.46 -49.76
N SER A 471 -8.59 -1.38 -49.22
CA SER A 471 -9.62 -2.11 -49.96
C SER A 471 -10.69 -1.18 -50.54
N LEU A 472 -11.11 -0.13 -49.81
CA LEU A 472 -12.06 0.86 -50.33
C LEU A 472 -11.42 1.79 -51.37
N ARG A 473 -10.17 2.23 -51.15
CA ARG A 473 -9.46 3.14 -52.08
C ARG A 473 -9.10 2.49 -53.42
N ASN A 474 -8.69 1.23 -53.39
CA ASN A 474 -8.27 0.45 -54.55
C ASN A 474 -9.41 -0.43 -55.11
N ALA A 475 -10.64 -0.22 -54.64
CA ALA A 475 -11.85 -0.90 -55.05
C ALA A 475 -12.07 -0.80 -56.57
N ASN A 476 -12.26 -1.93 -57.25
CA ASN A 476 -12.52 -1.93 -58.68
C ASN A 476 -14.01 -1.62 -58.94
N ILE A 477 -14.27 -0.38 -59.37
CA ILE A 477 -15.61 0.16 -59.65
C ILE A 477 -16.39 -0.75 -60.60
N LYS A 478 -15.73 -1.36 -61.61
CA LYS A 478 -16.40 -2.18 -62.64
C LYS A 478 -16.88 -3.54 -62.14
N THR A 479 -16.28 -4.09 -61.08
CA THR A 479 -16.70 -5.38 -60.48
C THR A 479 -17.65 -5.18 -59.31
N LEU A 480 -17.68 -3.99 -58.71
CA LEU A 480 -18.58 -3.64 -57.61
C LEU A 480 -19.89 -3.00 -58.09
N TRP A 481 -19.91 -2.40 -59.27
CA TRP A 481 -21.11 -1.74 -59.80
C TRP A 481 -22.20 -2.75 -60.18
N GLU A 482 -23.40 -2.53 -59.66
CA GLU A 482 -24.64 -3.22 -60.02
C GLU A 482 -25.62 -2.17 -60.57
N ASP A 483 -26.46 -2.54 -61.53
CA ASP A 483 -27.46 -1.63 -62.14
C ASP A 483 -28.68 -1.47 -61.23
N ASP A 484 -28.44 -0.97 -60.01
CA ASP A 484 -29.45 -0.80 -58.97
C ASP A 484 -29.21 0.49 -58.17
N VAL A 485 -30.27 1.26 -57.96
CA VAL A 485 -30.27 2.52 -57.18
C VAL A 485 -30.48 2.29 -55.68
N HIS A 486 -30.80 1.07 -55.25
CA HIS A 486 -30.89 0.70 -53.83
C HIS A 486 -29.51 0.81 -53.12
N PRO A 487 -29.48 0.83 -51.77
CA PRO A 487 -28.23 0.95 -51.03
C PRO A 487 -27.24 -0.19 -51.33
N HIS A 488 -26.01 0.17 -51.67
CA HIS A 488 -24.95 -0.77 -52.00
C HIS A 488 -24.49 -1.55 -50.76
N TYR A 489 -24.17 -2.83 -50.91
CA TYR A 489 -23.82 -3.68 -49.78
C TYR A 489 -22.54 -3.23 -49.05
N VAL A 490 -21.61 -2.54 -49.74
CA VAL A 490 -20.39 -1.98 -49.12
C VAL A 490 -20.74 -0.86 -48.15
N THR A 491 -21.76 -0.05 -48.45
CA THR A 491 -22.27 1.02 -47.57
C THR A 491 -22.78 0.45 -46.27
N ARG A 492 -23.52 -0.67 -46.33
CA ARG A 492 -23.98 -1.39 -45.14
C ARG A 492 -22.81 -1.88 -44.29
N ARG A 493 -21.81 -2.55 -44.90
CA ARG A 493 -20.61 -3.01 -44.18
C ARG A 493 -19.85 -1.85 -43.53
N TYR A 494 -19.68 -0.74 -44.25
CA TYR A 494 -19.05 0.47 -43.72
C TYR A 494 -19.83 1.03 -42.52
N ALA A 495 -21.15 1.16 -42.64
CA ALA A 495 -21.99 1.72 -41.59
C ALA A 495 -22.00 0.83 -40.34
N GLU A 496 -22.15 -0.49 -40.49
CA GLU A 496 -22.08 -1.46 -39.38
C GLU A 496 -20.68 -1.41 -38.70
N PHE A 497 -19.60 -1.36 -39.49
CA PHE A 497 -18.22 -1.29 -38.98
C PHE A 497 -17.93 0.01 -38.23
N THR A 498 -18.29 1.15 -38.82
CA THR A 498 -18.11 2.47 -38.21
C THR A 498 -18.96 2.64 -36.96
N ALA A 499 -20.22 2.21 -36.98
CA ALA A 499 -21.10 2.19 -35.80
C ALA A 499 -20.46 1.39 -34.65
N SER A 500 -19.94 0.20 -34.96
CA SER A 500 -19.28 -0.68 -33.99
C SER A 500 -18.05 -0.03 -33.36
N LEU A 501 -17.19 0.62 -34.16
CA LEU A 501 -16.00 1.30 -33.65
C LEU A 501 -16.31 2.60 -32.87
N VAL A 502 -17.31 3.37 -33.31
CA VAL A 502 -17.77 4.57 -32.59
C VAL A 502 -18.33 4.20 -31.22
N HIS A 503 -19.18 3.17 -31.14
CA HIS A 503 -19.73 2.68 -29.88
C HIS A 503 -18.62 2.23 -28.91
N LEU A 504 -17.57 1.56 -29.42
CA LEU A 504 -16.40 1.17 -28.64
C LEU A 504 -15.42 2.33 -28.30
N ASN A 505 -15.65 3.56 -28.75
CA ASN A 505 -14.79 4.72 -28.46
C ASN A 505 -15.40 5.76 -27.50
N VAL A 506 -16.72 5.73 -27.26
CA VAL A 506 -17.44 6.80 -26.54
C VAL A 506 -16.84 7.16 -25.18
N GLU A 507 -16.46 6.16 -24.38
CA GLU A 507 -15.90 6.39 -23.03
C GLU A 507 -14.39 6.72 -23.02
N TYR A 508 -13.69 6.53 -24.14
CA TYR A 508 -12.22 6.47 -24.17
C TYR A 508 -11.56 7.58 -24.98
N GLY A 509 -12.30 8.27 -25.86
CA GLY A 509 -11.90 9.57 -26.41
C GLY A 509 -10.58 9.59 -27.20
N ASP A 510 -10.17 8.47 -27.81
CA ASP A 510 -8.90 8.42 -28.55
C ASP A 510 -9.05 9.12 -29.91
N GLY A 511 -8.50 10.34 -30.00
CA GLY A 511 -8.48 11.13 -31.22
C GLY A 511 -7.72 10.49 -32.39
N GLN A 512 -6.87 9.49 -32.14
CA GLN A 512 -6.22 8.72 -33.19
C GLN A 512 -7.20 7.81 -33.94
N LEU A 513 -8.24 7.28 -33.28
CA LEU A 513 -9.30 6.52 -33.92
C LEU A 513 -10.23 7.42 -34.74
N ASP A 514 -10.61 8.58 -34.21
CA ASP A 514 -11.43 9.57 -34.92
C ASP A 514 -10.80 9.98 -36.26
N LEU A 515 -9.49 10.25 -36.28
CA LEU A 515 -8.74 10.57 -37.50
C LEU A 515 -8.71 9.40 -38.50
N ASN A 516 -8.77 8.16 -38.04
CA ASN A 516 -8.81 6.97 -38.90
C ASN A 516 -10.22 6.74 -39.46
N LEU A 517 -11.27 6.93 -38.65
CA LEU A 517 -12.67 6.88 -39.10
C LEU A 517 -12.97 7.97 -40.13
N GLU A 518 -12.42 9.17 -39.97
CA GLU A 518 -12.49 10.26 -40.95
C GLU A 518 -11.88 9.88 -42.30
N ARG A 519 -10.70 9.23 -42.29
CA ARG A 519 -10.06 8.72 -43.53
C ARG A 519 -10.90 7.63 -44.22
N LEU A 520 -11.59 6.81 -43.43
CA LEU A 520 -12.49 5.76 -43.93
C LEU A 520 -13.75 6.38 -44.55
N ARG A 521 -14.32 7.39 -43.91
CA ARG A 521 -15.44 8.20 -44.40
C ARG A 521 -15.14 8.82 -45.77
N MET A 522 -14.00 9.51 -45.90
CA MET A 522 -13.57 10.07 -47.19
C MET A 522 -13.41 9.00 -48.28
N ALA A 523 -12.95 7.78 -47.93
CA ALA A 523 -12.77 6.70 -48.89
C ALA A 523 -14.09 6.07 -49.36
N ILE A 524 -15.10 5.92 -48.48
CA ILE A 524 -16.42 5.43 -48.89
C ILE A 524 -17.18 6.49 -49.69
N GLU A 525 -17.07 7.78 -49.36
CA GLU A 525 -17.69 8.86 -50.13
C GLU A 525 -17.13 8.95 -51.55
N ASP A 526 -15.81 8.88 -51.71
CA ASP A 526 -15.15 8.84 -53.02
C ASP A 526 -15.57 7.59 -53.84
N LEU A 527 -15.67 6.42 -53.20
CA LEU A 527 -16.17 5.20 -53.84
C LEU A 527 -17.63 5.33 -54.27
N LEU A 528 -18.52 5.86 -53.42
CA LEU A 528 -19.93 6.05 -53.73
C LEU A 528 -20.14 7.05 -54.85
N VAL A 529 -19.39 8.17 -54.88
CA VAL A 529 -19.44 9.13 -55.99
C VAL A 529 -18.92 8.54 -57.29
N LYS A 530 -17.90 7.67 -57.25
CA LYS A 530 -17.41 6.93 -58.43
C LYS A 530 -18.44 5.91 -58.95
N LEU A 531 -19.13 5.19 -58.07
CA LEU A 531 -20.22 4.28 -58.43
C LEU A 531 -21.42 5.04 -58.99
N ALA A 532 -21.82 6.15 -58.37
CA ALA A 532 -22.93 6.99 -58.83
C ALA A 532 -22.71 7.49 -60.27
N LYS A 533 -21.48 7.91 -60.61
CA LYS A 533 -21.11 8.37 -61.97
C LYS A 533 -21.24 7.32 -63.07
N MET A 534 -21.40 6.03 -62.73
CA MET A 534 -21.64 4.97 -63.72
C MET A 534 -23.09 5.00 -64.26
N PHE A 535 -24.05 5.57 -63.54
CA PHE A 535 -25.43 5.66 -64.02
C PHE A 535 -25.59 6.73 -65.11
N PRO A 536 -26.32 6.45 -66.21
CA PRO A 536 -26.37 7.35 -67.38
C PRO A 536 -27.21 8.62 -67.17
N LYS A 537 -28.09 8.66 -66.17
CA LYS A 537 -28.96 9.81 -65.86
C LYS A 537 -28.52 10.47 -64.55
N PRO A 538 -28.26 11.79 -64.49
CA PRO A 538 -27.91 12.53 -63.26
C PRO A 538 -28.84 12.21 -62.08
N LYS A 539 -30.17 12.26 -62.30
CA LYS A 539 -31.20 11.84 -61.35
C LYS A 539 -30.93 10.50 -60.66
N MET A 540 -30.50 9.48 -61.41
CA MET A 540 -30.21 8.14 -60.86
C MET A 540 -28.95 8.15 -59.99
N GLN A 541 -27.95 8.98 -60.35
CA GLN A 541 -26.75 9.21 -59.53
C GLN A 541 -27.15 9.80 -58.17
N THR A 542 -28.01 10.81 -58.18
CA THR A 542 -28.50 11.49 -56.97
C THR A 542 -29.35 10.57 -56.09
N VAL A 543 -30.27 9.78 -56.68
CA VAL A 543 -31.06 8.76 -55.95
C VAL A 543 -30.16 7.73 -55.26
N PHE A 544 -29.19 7.17 -56.00
CA PHE A 544 -28.25 6.20 -55.44
C PHE A 544 -27.48 6.78 -54.25
N LEU A 545 -26.95 8.01 -54.36
CA LEU A 545 -26.27 8.67 -53.25
C LEU A 545 -27.19 8.88 -52.03
N ILE A 546 -28.42 9.37 -52.24
CA ILE A 546 -29.42 9.56 -51.17
C ILE A 546 -29.70 8.24 -50.44
N ASN A 547 -30.01 7.15 -51.16
CA ASN A 547 -30.30 5.84 -50.56
C ASN A 547 -29.12 5.31 -49.72
N ASN A 548 -27.88 5.50 -50.19
CA ASN A 548 -26.68 5.06 -49.47
C ASN A 548 -26.41 5.91 -48.21
N TYR A 549 -26.57 7.23 -48.28
CA TYR A 549 -26.39 8.10 -47.11
C TYR A 549 -27.49 7.89 -46.06
N ASP A 550 -28.74 7.73 -46.49
CA ASP A 550 -29.87 7.43 -45.61
C ASP A 550 -29.67 6.12 -44.83
N LEU A 551 -29.29 5.03 -45.51
CA LEU A 551 -28.97 3.77 -44.83
C LEU A 551 -27.82 3.92 -43.82
N THR A 552 -26.79 4.70 -44.18
CA THR A 552 -25.65 4.96 -43.29
C THR A 552 -26.09 5.69 -42.02
N ILE A 553 -26.92 6.72 -42.17
CA ILE A 553 -27.48 7.49 -41.04
C ILE A 553 -28.40 6.61 -40.18
N ALA A 554 -29.23 5.76 -40.79
CA ALA A 554 -30.14 4.86 -40.07
C ALA A 554 -29.36 3.88 -39.16
N ILE A 555 -28.32 3.23 -39.69
CA ILE A 555 -27.48 2.28 -38.93
C ILE A 555 -26.68 3.01 -37.83
N LEU A 556 -26.15 4.20 -38.11
CA LEU A 556 -25.43 5.00 -37.09
C LEU A 556 -26.36 5.43 -35.94
N LYS A 557 -27.63 5.77 -36.24
CA LYS A 557 -28.64 6.10 -35.22
C LYS A 557 -29.10 4.89 -34.40
N GLU A 558 -29.23 3.72 -35.03
CA GLU A 558 -29.61 2.47 -34.34
C GLU A 558 -28.56 2.05 -33.30
N ALA A 559 -27.28 2.41 -33.51
CA ALA A 559 -26.17 2.07 -32.62
C ALA A 559 -26.19 2.77 -31.24
N GLY A 560 -27.21 3.57 -30.92
CA GLY A 560 -27.49 4.09 -29.56
C GLY A 560 -26.54 5.17 -29.06
N THR A 561 -25.60 5.60 -29.89
CA THR A 561 -24.68 6.72 -29.68
C THR A 561 -25.00 7.77 -30.74
N GLU A 562 -24.77 9.06 -30.49
CA GLU A 562 -25.19 10.15 -31.41
C GLU A 562 -24.39 10.23 -32.73
N GLY A 563 -23.85 9.10 -33.21
CA GLY A 563 -23.15 8.93 -34.50
C GLY A 563 -21.89 9.78 -34.71
N GLY A 564 -21.56 10.63 -33.74
CA GLY A 564 -20.47 11.59 -33.76
C GLY A 564 -20.54 12.55 -34.96
N LYS A 565 -19.37 13.11 -35.28
CA LYS A 565 -19.18 14.02 -36.43
C LYS A 565 -19.54 13.34 -37.77
N THR A 566 -19.39 12.03 -37.86
CA THR A 566 -19.68 11.22 -39.07
C THR A 566 -21.17 11.25 -39.42
N GLN A 567 -22.07 11.07 -38.45
CA GLN A 567 -23.51 11.15 -38.71
C GLN A 567 -23.91 12.57 -39.14
N LEU A 568 -23.45 13.60 -38.44
CA LEU A 568 -23.76 14.99 -38.77
C LEU A 568 -23.32 15.35 -40.20
N HIS A 569 -22.12 14.94 -40.60
CA HIS A 569 -21.63 15.11 -41.96
C HIS A 569 -22.54 14.41 -42.99
N PHE A 570 -22.92 13.15 -42.77
CA PHE A 570 -23.82 12.46 -43.70
C PHE A 570 -25.21 13.11 -43.74
N GLU A 571 -25.73 13.64 -42.64
CA GLU A 571 -26.99 14.40 -42.64
C GLU A 571 -26.92 15.71 -43.43
N GLU A 572 -25.79 16.42 -43.39
CA GLU A 572 -25.54 17.62 -44.21
C GLU A 572 -25.44 17.26 -45.71
N VAL A 573 -24.67 16.23 -46.04
CA VAL A 573 -24.53 15.74 -47.43
C VAL A 573 -25.85 15.19 -47.95
N LEU A 574 -26.64 14.49 -47.14
CA LEU A 574 -27.99 14.03 -47.50
C LEU A 574 -28.90 15.22 -47.84
N LYS A 575 -28.97 16.25 -46.98
CA LYS A 575 -29.77 17.47 -47.24
C LYS A 575 -29.36 18.16 -48.54
N SER A 576 -28.05 18.23 -48.83
CA SER A 576 -27.53 18.79 -50.07
C SER A 576 -27.97 17.97 -51.31
N ASN A 577 -27.84 16.64 -51.27
CA ASN A 577 -28.26 15.78 -52.37
C ASN A 577 -29.79 15.76 -52.56
N ILE A 578 -30.58 15.84 -51.49
CA ILE A 578 -32.04 15.99 -51.57
C ILE A 578 -32.40 17.29 -52.31
N ALA A 579 -31.72 18.40 -52.03
CA ALA A 579 -31.95 19.66 -52.74
C ALA A 579 -31.62 19.56 -54.25
N ILE A 580 -30.54 18.85 -54.61
CA ILE A 580 -30.18 18.56 -56.01
C ILE A 580 -31.27 17.71 -56.68
N TYR A 581 -31.67 16.60 -56.05
CA TYR A 581 -32.71 15.70 -56.58
C TYR A 581 -34.05 16.41 -56.79
N VAL A 582 -34.45 17.25 -55.82
CA VAL A 582 -35.66 18.08 -55.92
C VAL A 582 -35.61 18.97 -57.16
N GLU A 583 -34.49 19.64 -57.42
CA GLU A 583 -34.33 20.48 -58.62
C GLU A 583 -34.36 19.65 -59.91
N GLU A 584 -33.72 18.46 -59.94
CA GLU A 584 -33.72 17.56 -61.09
C GLU A 584 -35.12 17.03 -61.44
N VAL A 585 -35.89 16.56 -60.45
CA VAL A 585 -37.27 16.09 -60.64
C VAL A 585 -38.19 17.22 -61.12
N LEU A 586 -38.04 18.41 -60.54
CA LEU A 586 -38.84 19.56 -60.94
C LEU A 586 -38.50 20.03 -62.36
N LEU A 587 -37.23 19.95 -62.78
CA LEU A 587 -36.80 20.22 -64.15
C LEU A 587 -37.32 19.18 -65.16
N GLU A 588 -37.47 17.90 -64.77
CA GLU A 588 -38.04 16.85 -65.63
C GLU A 588 -39.52 17.13 -66.01
N HIS A 589 -40.29 17.73 -65.09
CA HIS A 589 -41.71 18.03 -65.32
C HIS A 589 -41.99 19.47 -65.75
N PHE A 590 -41.21 20.45 -65.31
CA PHE A 590 -41.49 21.89 -65.43
C PHE A 590 -40.27 22.71 -65.89
N SER A 591 -39.43 22.15 -66.77
CA SER A 591 -38.18 22.78 -67.25
C SER A 591 -38.30 24.25 -67.61
N ASP A 592 -39.33 24.62 -68.36
CA ASP A 592 -39.41 25.93 -69.00
C ASP A 592 -39.99 26.99 -68.07
N LEU A 593 -40.89 26.58 -67.16
CA LEU A 593 -41.34 27.37 -66.02
C LEU A 593 -40.15 27.71 -65.09
N ILE A 594 -39.31 26.72 -64.78
CA ILE A 594 -38.17 26.91 -63.87
C ILE A 594 -37.09 27.78 -64.52
N LYS A 595 -36.78 27.57 -65.81
CA LYS A 595 -35.89 28.47 -66.56
C LYS A 595 -36.42 29.91 -66.56
N PHE A 596 -37.70 30.12 -66.88
CA PHE A 596 -38.33 31.43 -66.89
C PHE A 596 -38.21 32.14 -65.52
N VAL A 597 -38.57 31.45 -64.43
CA VAL A 597 -38.49 32.01 -63.07
C VAL A 597 -37.04 32.28 -62.66
N LYS A 598 -36.09 31.37 -62.96
CA LYS A 598 -34.67 31.55 -62.60
C LYS A 598 -34.04 32.75 -63.31
N THR A 599 -34.22 32.87 -64.63
CA THR A 599 -33.71 34.00 -65.42
C THR A 599 -34.23 35.35 -64.90
N ARG A 600 -35.51 35.41 -64.55
CA ARG A 600 -36.15 36.61 -63.97
C ARG A 600 -35.77 36.91 -62.52
N THR A 601 -35.17 35.97 -61.80
CA THR A 601 -34.57 36.21 -60.46
C THR A 601 -33.09 36.58 -60.49
N SER A 602 -32.40 36.37 -61.62
CA SER A 602 -31.01 36.82 -61.82
C SER A 602 -30.88 38.21 -62.45
N GLU A 603 -31.97 38.77 -62.99
CA GLU A 603 -32.04 40.18 -63.38
C GLU A 603 -32.20 41.07 -62.14
N ASP A 604 -31.27 42.01 -61.95
CA ASP A 604 -31.36 43.00 -60.87
C ASP A 604 -32.65 43.84 -61.01
N PRO A 605 -33.44 44.07 -59.95
CA PRO A 605 -34.73 44.75 -60.02
C PRO A 605 -34.63 46.23 -60.42
N ALA A 606 -33.42 46.77 -60.58
CA ALA A 606 -33.14 48.13 -61.01
C ALA A 606 -32.77 48.25 -62.51
N SER A 607 -32.56 47.15 -63.25
CA SER A 607 -31.93 47.21 -64.58
C SER A 607 -32.45 46.20 -65.62
N SER A 608 -33.77 46.09 -65.80
CA SER A 608 -34.31 45.64 -67.11
C SER A 608 -35.62 46.37 -67.49
N SER A 609 -35.60 47.02 -68.66
CA SER A 609 -36.81 47.56 -69.31
C SER A 609 -37.60 46.50 -70.08
N ASP A 610 -37.12 45.26 -70.09
CA ASP A 610 -37.72 44.11 -70.79
C ASP A 610 -38.88 43.52 -70.00
N LYS A 611 -40.01 44.24 -70.06
CA LYS A 611 -41.32 43.71 -69.70
C LYS A 611 -41.56 42.42 -70.47
N ALA A 612 -41.81 41.31 -69.76
CA ALA A 612 -42.11 40.04 -70.42
C ALA A 612 -43.31 40.19 -71.37
N ASN A 613 -43.18 39.67 -72.59
CA ASN A 613 -44.31 39.62 -73.51
C ASN A 613 -45.31 38.57 -73.04
N ILE A 614 -46.60 38.86 -73.23
CA ILE A 614 -47.70 37.97 -72.84
C ILE A 614 -47.54 36.58 -73.47
N GLY A 615 -47.05 36.53 -74.72
CA GLY A 615 -46.82 35.30 -75.47
C GLY A 615 -45.80 34.32 -74.87
N ASP A 616 -44.90 34.77 -74.00
CA ASP A 616 -43.92 33.88 -73.33
C ASP A 616 -44.48 33.27 -72.03
N VAL A 617 -45.45 33.94 -71.42
CA VAL A 617 -45.99 33.60 -70.09
C VAL A 617 -47.32 32.83 -70.19
N GLU A 618 -48.16 33.17 -71.18
CA GLU A 618 -49.42 32.48 -71.47
C GLU A 618 -49.27 30.96 -71.69
N PRO A 619 -48.33 30.46 -72.52
CA PRO A 619 -48.15 29.02 -72.69
C PRO A 619 -47.73 28.35 -71.37
N LEU A 620 -46.84 28.96 -70.58
CA LEU A 620 -46.34 28.39 -69.32
C LEU A 620 -47.45 28.25 -68.27
N VAL A 621 -48.35 29.24 -68.17
CA VAL A 621 -49.48 29.19 -67.21
C VAL A 621 -50.50 28.12 -67.61
N LYS A 622 -50.89 28.07 -68.90
CA LYS A 622 -51.84 27.07 -69.42
C LYS A 622 -51.27 25.66 -69.33
N ASP A 623 -50.00 25.49 -69.66
CA ASP A 623 -49.29 24.23 -69.59
C ASP A 623 -49.20 23.70 -68.15
N PHE A 624 -48.81 24.55 -67.21
CA PHE A 624 -48.82 24.22 -65.79
C PHE A 624 -50.23 23.81 -65.33
N ALA A 625 -51.26 24.61 -65.65
CA ALA A 625 -52.65 24.36 -65.24
C ALA A 625 -53.21 23.02 -65.74
N ASN A 626 -52.75 22.55 -66.90
CA ASN A 626 -53.12 21.25 -67.45
C ASN A 626 -52.31 20.08 -66.87
N ARG A 627 -51.01 20.25 -66.61
CA ARG A 627 -50.10 19.14 -66.26
C ARG A 627 -49.84 18.95 -64.76
N TRP A 628 -50.07 19.95 -63.91
CA TRP A 628 -49.59 19.93 -62.51
C TRP A 628 -50.08 18.74 -61.67
N LYS A 629 -51.35 18.31 -61.80
CA LYS A 629 -51.88 17.17 -61.04
C LYS A 629 -51.21 15.85 -61.41
N ALA A 630 -51.09 15.59 -62.72
CA ALA A 630 -50.45 14.39 -63.25
C ALA A 630 -48.94 14.37 -62.93
N ALA A 631 -48.28 15.54 -62.98
CA ALA A 631 -46.89 15.67 -62.56
C ALA A 631 -46.71 15.33 -61.07
N ILE A 632 -47.55 15.85 -60.16
CA ILE A 632 -47.49 15.50 -58.73
C ILE A 632 -47.71 13.99 -58.50
N GLU A 633 -48.64 13.36 -59.21
CA GLU A 633 -48.89 11.91 -59.12
C GLU A 633 -47.69 11.08 -59.64
N LEU A 634 -47.07 11.51 -60.74
CA LEU A 634 -45.84 10.88 -61.26
C LEU A 634 -44.66 11.05 -60.31
N MET A 635 -44.43 12.26 -59.78
CA MET A 635 -43.40 12.54 -58.77
C MET A 635 -43.61 11.69 -57.51
N HIS A 636 -44.85 11.57 -57.03
CA HIS A 636 -45.20 10.72 -55.89
C HIS A 636 -44.86 9.25 -56.14
N LYS A 637 -45.27 8.71 -57.29
CA LYS A 637 -44.97 7.33 -57.68
C LYS A 637 -43.46 7.07 -57.81
N ASP A 638 -42.75 7.99 -58.46
CA ASP A 638 -41.31 7.94 -58.71
C ASP A 638 -40.50 7.97 -57.41
N VAL A 639 -40.90 8.80 -56.43
CA VAL A 639 -40.31 8.79 -55.08
C VAL A 639 -40.56 7.47 -54.35
N ILE A 640 -41.78 6.91 -54.39
CA ILE A 640 -42.09 5.61 -53.76
C ILE A 640 -41.26 4.48 -54.38
N THR A 641 -41.04 4.49 -55.70
CA THR A 641 -40.25 3.43 -56.36
C THR A 641 -38.74 3.61 -56.24
N SER A 642 -38.25 4.81 -55.95
CA SER A 642 -36.81 5.14 -55.96
C SER A 642 -36.16 5.11 -54.57
N PHE A 643 -36.91 5.35 -53.49
CA PHE A 643 -36.36 5.45 -52.14
C PHE A 643 -36.79 4.29 -51.25
N SER A 644 -35.81 3.58 -50.69
CA SER A 644 -36.07 2.38 -49.87
C SER A 644 -36.65 2.70 -48.49
N ASN A 645 -36.31 3.87 -47.95
CA ASN A 645 -36.80 4.34 -46.66
C ASN A 645 -37.99 5.27 -46.84
N PHE A 646 -39.13 4.84 -46.30
CA PHE A 646 -40.39 5.57 -46.32
C PHE A 646 -40.30 6.99 -45.76
N LEU A 647 -39.60 7.19 -44.63
CA LEU A 647 -39.48 8.50 -43.99
C LEU A 647 -38.67 9.47 -44.87
N CYS A 648 -37.57 8.99 -45.44
CA CYS A 648 -36.74 9.74 -46.38
C CYS A 648 -37.53 10.12 -47.63
N GLY A 649 -38.25 9.17 -48.23
CA GLY A 649 -39.14 9.43 -49.38
C GLY A 649 -40.20 10.49 -49.10
N MET A 650 -40.84 10.45 -47.93
CA MET A 650 -41.83 11.46 -47.52
C MET A 650 -41.20 12.85 -47.35
N GLU A 651 -40.00 12.95 -46.75
CA GLU A 651 -39.28 14.22 -46.63
C GLU A 651 -38.87 14.79 -48.00
N ILE A 652 -38.40 13.94 -48.92
CA ILE A 652 -38.05 14.30 -50.29
C ILE A 652 -39.27 14.81 -51.05
N LEU A 653 -40.41 14.10 -50.99
CA LEU A 653 -41.64 14.55 -51.61
C LEU A 653 -42.09 15.90 -51.03
N LYS A 654 -42.05 16.06 -49.71
CA LYS A 654 -42.41 17.32 -49.04
C LYS A 654 -41.51 18.47 -49.48
N ALA A 655 -40.20 18.23 -49.62
CA ALA A 655 -39.25 19.21 -50.14
C ALA A 655 -39.56 19.58 -51.60
N ALA A 656 -39.80 18.58 -52.46
CA ALA A 656 -40.14 18.78 -53.87
C ALA A 656 -41.43 19.59 -54.05
N LEU A 657 -42.49 19.25 -53.31
CA LEU A 657 -43.77 19.94 -53.37
C LEU A 657 -43.71 21.36 -52.77
N THR A 658 -42.87 21.58 -51.74
CA THR A 658 -42.63 22.92 -51.19
C THR A 658 -41.88 23.79 -52.21
N GLN A 659 -40.86 23.26 -52.88
CA GLN A 659 -40.09 23.98 -53.87
C GLN A 659 -40.92 24.27 -55.15
N LEU A 660 -41.77 23.33 -55.58
CA LEU A 660 -42.75 23.54 -56.64
C LEU A 660 -43.71 24.70 -56.32
N LEU A 661 -44.24 24.74 -55.09
CA LEU A 661 -45.11 25.81 -54.61
C LEU A 661 -44.38 27.17 -54.62
N LEU A 662 -43.10 27.17 -54.27
CA LEU A 662 -42.26 28.37 -54.22
C LEU A 662 -41.97 28.92 -55.64
N TYR A 663 -41.66 28.05 -56.60
CA TYR A 663 -41.56 28.42 -58.02
C TYR A 663 -42.90 28.93 -58.58
N TYR A 664 -44.01 28.27 -58.28
CA TYR A 664 -45.35 28.70 -58.74
C TYR A 664 -45.79 30.04 -58.13
N THR A 665 -45.45 30.29 -56.86
CA THR A 665 -45.71 31.58 -56.20
C THR A 665 -44.91 32.69 -56.88
N ARG A 666 -43.63 32.46 -57.18
CA ARG A 666 -42.80 33.41 -57.95
C ARG A 666 -43.34 33.64 -59.36
N LEU A 667 -43.76 32.60 -60.08
CA LEU A 667 -44.43 32.74 -61.39
C LEU A 667 -45.68 33.62 -61.27
N THR A 668 -46.51 33.40 -60.25
CA THR A 668 -47.72 34.19 -59.98
C THR A 668 -47.39 35.67 -59.69
N GLU A 669 -46.28 35.96 -59.01
CA GLU A 669 -45.79 37.33 -58.83
C GLU A 669 -45.28 37.96 -60.13
N CYS A 670 -44.57 37.20 -60.97
CA CYS A 670 -44.15 37.67 -62.30
C CYS A 670 -45.36 38.00 -63.18
N VAL A 671 -46.38 37.13 -63.24
CA VAL A 671 -47.63 37.35 -64.00
C VAL A 671 -48.33 38.64 -63.56
N LYS A 672 -48.35 38.94 -62.26
CA LYS A 672 -48.93 40.19 -61.71
C LYS A 672 -48.17 41.46 -62.11
N ARG A 673 -46.89 41.37 -62.51
CA ARG A 673 -46.06 42.50 -62.93
C ARG A 673 -46.10 42.76 -64.45
N VAL A 674 -46.72 41.87 -65.24
CA VAL A 674 -46.83 42.03 -66.70
C VAL A 674 -48.01 42.93 -67.07
N ASN A 675 -47.77 43.91 -67.96
CA ASN A 675 -48.84 44.72 -68.55
C ASN A 675 -49.89 43.81 -69.21
N CYS A 676 -51.16 43.94 -68.80
CA CYS A 676 -52.31 43.10 -69.20
C CYS A 676 -52.39 41.67 -68.61
N GLY A 677 -51.70 41.36 -67.50
CA GLY A 677 -51.84 40.08 -66.77
C GLY A 677 -53.28 39.69 -66.32
N SER A 678 -54.26 40.60 -66.40
CA SER A 678 -55.67 40.33 -66.05
C SER A 678 -56.33 39.25 -66.90
N ALA A 679 -55.90 39.05 -68.16
CA ALA A 679 -56.40 37.97 -69.00
C ALA A 679 -55.92 36.58 -68.51
N LEU A 680 -54.66 36.48 -68.07
CA LEU A 680 -54.01 35.25 -67.62
C LEU A 680 -54.48 34.79 -66.23
N ASN A 681 -55.07 35.68 -65.44
CA ASN A 681 -55.64 35.35 -64.12
C ASN A 681 -56.74 34.28 -64.16
N LYS A 682 -57.35 34.01 -65.33
CA LYS A 682 -58.35 32.94 -65.49
C LYS A 682 -57.73 31.54 -65.55
N ASP A 683 -56.49 31.44 -66.03
CA ASP A 683 -55.78 30.17 -66.23
C ASP A 683 -54.84 29.85 -65.05
N LEU A 684 -54.68 30.78 -64.09
CA LEU A 684 -53.94 30.54 -62.85
C LEU A 684 -54.69 29.58 -61.92
N VAL A 685 -54.06 28.46 -61.59
CA VAL A 685 -54.50 27.53 -60.55
C VAL A 685 -54.42 28.23 -59.18
N SER A 686 -55.45 28.06 -58.34
CA SER A 686 -55.42 28.63 -56.99
C SER A 686 -54.36 27.94 -56.12
N ILE A 687 -53.59 28.73 -55.37
CA ILE A 687 -52.55 28.22 -54.44
C ILE A 687 -53.19 27.28 -53.41
N SER A 688 -54.42 27.55 -52.98
CA SER A 688 -55.21 26.69 -52.09
C SER A 688 -55.51 25.31 -52.69
N SER A 689 -55.76 25.22 -54.01
CA SER A 689 -55.98 23.95 -54.71
C SER A 689 -54.69 23.11 -54.78
N ILE A 690 -53.55 23.76 -55.02
CA ILE A 690 -52.24 23.10 -55.02
C ILE A 690 -51.92 22.59 -53.61
N LEU A 691 -52.11 23.43 -52.58
CA LEU A 691 -51.92 23.05 -51.18
C LEU A 691 -52.84 21.89 -50.72
N TYR A 692 -54.06 21.81 -51.24
CA TYR A 692 -54.98 20.70 -50.96
C TYR A 692 -54.46 19.38 -51.54
N GLU A 693 -54.02 19.38 -52.81
CA GLU A 693 -53.47 18.19 -53.46
C GLU A 693 -52.14 17.75 -52.83
N ILE A 694 -51.26 18.71 -52.45
CA ILE A 694 -50.04 18.44 -51.68
C ILE A 694 -50.37 17.76 -50.35
N LYS A 695 -51.37 18.27 -49.60
CA LYS A 695 -51.81 17.68 -48.32
C LYS A 695 -52.47 16.31 -48.47
N LYS A 696 -53.06 15.99 -49.63
CA LYS A 696 -53.58 14.66 -49.94
C LYS A 696 -52.40 13.68 -50.05
N TYR A 697 -51.43 13.95 -50.92
CA TYR A 697 -50.29 13.07 -51.11
C TYR A 697 -49.39 12.97 -49.86
N SER A 698 -49.22 14.04 -49.08
CA SER A 698 -48.53 13.98 -47.77
C SER A 698 -49.29 13.22 -46.67
N ARG A 699 -50.47 12.66 -46.96
CA ARG A 699 -51.28 11.79 -46.09
C ARG A 699 -51.53 10.41 -46.70
N THR A 700 -51.06 10.18 -47.93
CA THR A 700 -51.27 8.93 -48.68
C THR A 700 -49.96 8.20 -49.00
N PHE A 701 -48.82 8.81 -48.63
CA PHE A 701 -47.62 8.06 -48.23
C PHE A 701 -47.97 7.27 -46.95
#